data_AF-A0A8K0T5B4-F1
#
_entry.id   AF-A0A8K0T5B4-F1
#
_cell.length_a   1.000
_cell.length_b   1.000
_cell.length_c   1.000
_cell.angle_alpha   90.00
_cell.angle_beta   90.00
_cell.angle_gamma   90.00
#
_symmetry.space_group_name_H-M   'P 1'
#
loop_
_entity.id
_entity.type
_entity.pdbx_description
1 polymer ?
#
loop_
_entity_poly.entity_id
_entity_poly.type
_entity_poly.pdbx_seq_one_letter_code
_entity_poly.pdbx_strand_id
1 'polypeptide(L)'
;MTSWILDAASWLARRDEDVRAPSQAGIFEGLNPTVWNKADPIVLFIIQATIVISLTRALYWPLSKIREPRVIAEVITGVILGPSIMGRIPGFSETIFPPASMPSFKLAANLGLVLFLFLVGLEINLNYLLSNWRVAVSVASLDMAIPFGLGVAVAWGLFNQFGDEPGLAPISFPVYALFIGVAMAITAFPVLCRILTSLKLLNTNVGVVVLSSGIANDVVGWVLLALCVTLVNSGAGVTAVYVLLCSVGWALFLAYAVRPAFMWVLRRTRSLENGPTEGVVALTVLMVLASAFFTSIIGVHSIFGAFMVGLMCPHEGGFAIKLTEKIEDLISALLVPLFFANAGLSTDISLLDTGTTWGYVFCIIVVAFLSKIIGGTAGARMNGLVWRESFTIGTLMSCKGLVELIVLNIGLEARILSTRTFTMFVVMALVTTFATAPAVSFLYPPAYQRKLQLWKQGRINWDGTPILTGDEDDSTTGEAASRILVYLRTDGLSSLLSTVGLFTSGGRPAASAPNASPAGEQAGEKTVATTATGPSQPLLRIHGHRLVELSERNSSVMKVSEIEQYAENDPIIKAFGTCANRTARDVVISGQLAVVPQHSFADTLVTEASSAGSDLILVPWSETGTLSELQSFFSAAPRTDALENAEFLSFAARLFDLARSTAAVAAYIDSTLFKTRAASAPRGAPLTRQISSLSANAPSEFHDPTAVKFFSAETTTKRQMLVLYAGQSDDAYAVRLALQLAESDDIELTVVDAASADSPSYADFGAVKDGIDAALAARVHFVEMQTAHGGNANLLASGLLSARADTARATIFVIGRSVGAAVGPRDIEDATASDDPAHVLGAVASAVTAEIRKTAVVNASLMVVQAKRQAEGTVAQRKSSMDSHASAE
;
A
#
# COMPACT_ATOMS: atom_id res chain seq x y z
N MET A 1 -0.86 -89.44 -7.41
CA MET A 1 -0.45 -88.66 -8.60
C MET A 1 -1.34 -87.43 -8.83
N THR A 2 -2.64 -87.49 -8.49
CA THR A 2 -3.60 -86.37 -8.60
C THR A 2 -3.43 -85.25 -7.56
N SER A 3 -2.97 -85.54 -6.33
CA SER A 3 -2.73 -84.46 -5.34
C SER A 3 -1.50 -83.61 -5.67
N TRP A 4 -0.45 -84.23 -6.22
CA TRP A 4 0.78 -83.53 -6.61
C TRP A 4 0.58 -82.55 -7.78
N ILE A 5 -0.34 -82.86 -8.70
CA ILE A 5 -0.66 -81.97 -9.84
C ILE A 5 -1.51 -80.78 -9.37
N LEU A 6 -2.40 -80.99 -8.40
CA LEU A 6 -3.18 -79.91 -7.77
C LEU A 6 -2.31 -79.01 -6.90
N ASP A 7 -1.32 -79.56 -6.19
CA ASP A 7 -0.34 -78.78 -5.42
C ASP A 7 0.65 -78.04 -6.33
N ALA A 8 1.06 -78.62 -7.46
CA ALA A 8 1.90 -77.92 -8.44
C ALA A 8 1.13 -76.79 -9.15
N ALA A 9 -0.16 -77.00 -9.45
CA ALA A 9 -1.03 -75.97 -10.02
C ALA A 9 -1.33 -74.84 -9.02
N SER A 10 -1.52 -75.15 -7.73
CA SER A 10 -1.71 -74.14 -6.69
C SER A 10 -0.41 -73.40 -6.33
N TRP A 11 0.74 -74.07 -6.44
CA TRP A 11 2.06 -73.47 -6.26
C TRP A 11 2.47 -72.58 -7.44
N LEU A 12 2.11 -72.94 -8.68
CA LEU A 12 2.30 -72.09 -9.86
C LEU A 12 1.32 -70.90 -9.88
N ALA A 13 0.06 -71.09 -9.47
CA ALA A 13 -0.92 -70.00 -9.35
C ALA A 13 -0.55 -68.97 -8.28
N ARG A 14 0.09 -69.39 -7.16
CA ARG A 14 0.61 -68.46 -6.14
C ARG A 14 1.85 -67.67 -6.57
N ARG A 15 2.53 -68.08 -7.65
CA ARG A 15 3.77 -67.41 -8.08
C ARG A 15 3.53 -66.14 -8.88
N ASP A 16 2.34 -65.97 -9.46
CA ASP A 16 1.98 -64.79 -10.27
C ASP A 16 1.20 -63.71 -9.49
N GLU A 17 0.69 -64.00 -8.29
CA GLU A 17 -0.06 -63.00 -7.49
C GLU A 17 0.80 -62.23 -6.46
N ASP A 18 1.99 -62.72 -6.11
CA ASP A 18 2.74 -62.21 -4.94
C ASP A 18 4.01 -61.39 -5.25
N VAL A 19 4.22 -60.93 -6.49
CA VAL A 19 5.32 -59.98 -6.81
C VAL A 19 4.84 -58.82 -7.67
N ARG A 20 3.77 -58.15 -7.25
CA ARG A 20 3.52 -56.76 -7.67
C ARG A 20 3.87 -55.83 -6.53
N ALA A 21 4.56 -54.73 -6.85
CA ALA A 21 4.69 -53.62 -5.91
C ALA A 21 3.29 -53.23 -5.42
N PRO A 22 3.12 -52.86 -4.13
CA PRO A 22 1.81 -52.43 -3.63
C PRO A 22 1.25 -51.39 -4.59
N SER A 23 0.00 -51.60 -5.04
CA SER A 23 -0.61 -50.79 -6.09
C SER A 23 -0.62 -49.32 -5.67
N GLN A 24 0.29 -48.51 -6.22
CA GLN A 24 0.27 -47.04 -6.13
C GLN A 24 -0.71 -46.42 -7.13
N ALA A 25 -1.58 -47.24 -7.71
CA ALA A 25 -2.30 -46.88 -8.91
C ALA A 25 -3.51 -45.99 -8.63
N GLY A 26 -3.74 -45.07 -9.57
CA GLY A 26 -4.85 -44.14 -9.51
C GLY A 26 -6.20 -44.76 -9.89
N ILE A 27 -7.16 -43.89 -10.16
CA ILE A 27 -8.56 -44.20 -10.50
C ILE A 27 -8.71 -45.30 -11.57
N PHE A 28 -7.75 -45.43 -12.50
CA PHE A 28 -7.77 -46.42 -13.59
C PHE A 28 -7.59 -47.89 -13.15
N GLU A 29 -7.12 -48.14 -11.92
CA GLU A 29 -7.08 -49.50 -11.33
C GLU A 29 -8.23 -49.75 -10.34
N GLY A 30 -9.24 -48.87 -10.29
CA GLY A 30 -10.43 -49.03 -9.47
C GLY A 30 -10.30 -48.53 -8.02
N LEU A 31 -9.19 -47.88 -7.68
CA LEU A 31 -8.98 -47.24 -6.37
C LEU A 31 -9.73 -45.91 -6.29
N ASN A 32 -10.58 -45.76 -5.27
CA ASN A 32 -11.34 -44.54 -5.04
C ASN A 32 -10.49 -43.51 -4.26
N PRO A 33 -10.18 -42.34 -4.84
CA PRO A 33 -9.27 -41.36 -4.22
C PRO A 33 -9.84 -40.70 -2.95
N THR A 34 -11.13 -40.85 -2.68
CA THR A 34 -11.76 -40.32 -1.46
C THR A 34 -11.66 -41.29 -0.27
N VAL A 35 -11.22 -42.53 -0.49
CA VAL A 35 -11.06 -43.50 0.60
C VAL A 35 -9.74 -43.22 1.30
N TRP A 36 -9.78 -43.05 2.62
CA TRP A 36 -8.60 -42.81 3.42
C TRP A 36 -7.65 -44.02 3.39
N ASN A 37 -6.43 -43.81 2.89
CA ASN A 37 -5.35 -44.78 2.96
C ASN A 37 -4.31 -44.32 3.99
N LYS A 38 -4.00 -45.19 4.97
CA LYS A 38 -3.00 -44.91 6.01
C LYS A 38 -1.58 -44.79 5.45
N ALA A 39 -1.26 -45.50 4.37
CA ALA A 39 0.05 -45.47 3.73
C ALA A 39 0.27 -44.17 2.93
N ASP A 40 -0.79 -43.69 2.24
CA ASP A 40 -0.75 -42.52 1.37
C ASP A 40 -1.86 -41.51 1.72
N PRO A 41 -1.74 -40.79 2.86
CA PRO A 41 -2.75 -39.85 3.33
C PRO A 41 -2.89 -38.59 2.45
N ILE A 42 -1.93 -38.38 1.54
CA ILE A 42 -1.77 -37.14 0.79
C ILE A 42 -2.89 -36.89 -0.22
N VAL A 43 -3.46 -37.93 -0.83
CA VAL A 43 -4.52 -37.78 -1.85
C VAL A 43 -5.77 -37.15 -1.25
N LEU A 44 -6.24 -37.68 -0.12
CA LEU A 44 -7.41 -37.12 0.57
C LEU A 44 -7.12 -35.72 1.12
N PHE A 45 -5.92 -35.48 1.65
CA PHE A 45 -5.51 -34.14 2.10
C PHE A 45 -5.55 -33.11 0.96
N ILE A 46 -5.08 -33.46 -0.24
CA ILE A 46 -5.14 -32.57 -1.41
C ILE A 46 -6.59 -32.27 -1.77
N ILE A 47 -7.49 -33.26 -1.71
CA ILE A 47 -8.92 -33.06 -1.96
C ILE A 47 -9.51 -32.09 -0.92
N GLN A 48 -9.26 -32.34 0.37
CA GLN A 48 -9.70 -31.46 1.46
C GLN A 48 -9.21 -30.03 1.28
N ALA A 49 -7.91 -29.85 1.01
CA ALA A 49 -7.30 -28.54 0.79
C ALA A 49 -7.89 -27.82 -0.44
N THR A 50 -8.09 -28.55 -1.54
CA THR A 50 -8.69 -28.01 -2.75
C THR A 50 -10.11 -27.50 -2.50
N ILE A 51 -10.93 -28.27 -1.77
CA ILE A 51 -12.29 -27.88 -1.42
C ILE A 51 -12.28 -26.63 -0.53
N VAL A 52 -11.46 -26.63 0.52
CA VAL A 52 -11.35 -25.50 1.47
C VAL A 52 -10.92 -24.22 0.75
N ILE A 53 -9.86 -24.28 -0.06
CA ILE A 53 -9.32 -23.09 -0.74
C ILE A 53 -10.30 -22.58 -1.80
N SER A 54 -10.89 -23.48 -2.60
CA SER A 54 -11.83 -23.10 -3.66
C SER A 54 -13.07 -22.43 -3.08
N LEU A 55 -13.65 -23.02 -2.02
CA LEU A 55 -14.84 -22.48 -1.37
C LEU A 55 -14.55 -21.14 -0.67
N THR A 56 -13.40 -21.03 -0.01
CA THR A 56 -12.94 -19.76 0.60
C THR A 56 -12.85 -18.66 -0.45
N ARG A 57 -12.24 -18.93 -1.61
CA ARG A 57 -12.09 -17.93 -2.69
C ARG A 57 -13.43 -17.56 -3.30
N ALA A 58 -14.32 -18.53 -3.52
CA ALA A 58 -15.65 -18.30 -4.03
C ALA A 58 -16.50 -17.42 -3.09
N LEU A 59 -16.43 -17.69 -1.77
CA LEU A 59 -17.11 -16.87 -0.77
C LEU A 59 -16.47 -15.49 -0.60
N TYR A 60 -15.15 -15.39 -0.78
CA TYR A 60 -14.48 -14.10 -0.65
C TYR A 60 -14.85 -13.11 -1.75
N TRP A 61 -15.10 -13.58 -2.98
CA TRP A 61 -15.41 -12.71 -4.11
C TRP A 61 -16.61 -11.74 -3.90
N PRO A 62 -17.76 -12.16 -3.34
CA PRO A 62 -18.82 -11.22 -2.98
C PRO A 62 -18.53 -10.42 -1.70
N LEU A 63 -17.88 -11.02 -0.68
CA LEU A 63 -17.56 -10.34 0.57
C LEU A 63 -16.56 -9.19 0.39
N SER A 64 -15.61 -9.32 -0.54
CA SER A 64 -14.64 -8.28 -0.85
C SER A 64 -15.30 -7.00 -1.39
N LYS A 65 -16.45 -7.12 -2.07
CA LYS A 65 -17.25 -5.94 -2.52
C LYS A 65 -17.83 -5.14 -1.35
N ILE A 66 -18.05 -5.79 -0.20
CA ILE A 66 -18.54 -5.16 1.03
C ILE A 66 -17.37 -4.64 1.89
N ARG A 67 -16.12 -4.77 1.41
CA ARG A 67 -14.87 -4.42 2.13
C ARG A 67 -14.65 -5.24 3.40
N GLU A 68 -15.18 -6.45 3.44
CA GLU A 68 -14.95 -7.36 4.56
C GLU A 68 -13.58 -8.04 4.46
N PRO A 69 -12.84 -8.20 5.57
CA PRO A 69 -11.57 -8.92 5.58
C PRO A 69 -11.74 -10.39 5.15
N ARG A 70 -10.80 -10.89 4.34
CA ARG A 70 -10.75 -12.28 3.86
C ARG A 70 -10.91 -13.36 4.93
N VAL A 71 -10.44 -13.07 6.14
CA VAL A 71 -10.55 -13.93 7.33
C VAL A 71 -11.98 -14.40 7.59
N ILE A 72 -12.95 -13.50 7.40
CA ILE A 72 -14.37 -13.82 7.65
C ILE A 72 -14.83 -14.91 6.69
N ALA A 73 -14.44 -14.83 5.41
CA ALA A 73 -14.75 -15.86 4.43
C ALA A 73 -14.10 -17.21 4.78
N GLU A 74 -12.88 -17.21 5.31
CA GLU A 74 -12.16 -18.43 5.73
C GLU A 74 -12.88 -19.16 6.88
N VAL A 75 -13.36 -18.41 7.87
CA VAL A 75 -14.09 -18.97 9.02
C VAL A 75 -15.48 -19.46 8.60
N ILE A 76 -16.21 -18.64 7.83
CA ILE A 76 -17.51 -19.03 7.27
C ILE A 76 -17.39 -20.29 6.42
N THR A 77 -16.31 -20.42 5.65
CA THR A 77 -16.01 -21.63 4.86
C THR A 77 -15.93 -22.86 5.77
N GLY A 78 -15.17 -22.78 6.87
CA GLY A 78 -15.09 -23.86 7.85
C GLY A 78 -16.45 -24.21 8.46
N VAL A 79 -17.25 -23.20 8.83
CA VAL A 79 -18.60 -23.40 9.40
C VAL A 79 -19.54 -24.07 8.38
N ILE A 80 -19.46 -23.68 7.11
CA ILE A 80 -20.24 -24.30 6.02
C ILE A 80 -19.83 -25.75 5.82
N LEU A 81 -18.53 -26.03 5.72
CA LEU A 81 -18.00 -27.39 5.54
C LEU A 81 -18.22 -28.28 6.77
N GLY A 82 -18.39 -27.66 7.94
CA GLY A 82 -18.59 -28.32 9.23
C GLY A 82 -19.97 -28.96 9.41
N PRO A 83 -20.24 -29.47 10.63
CA PRO A 83 -21.49 -30.14 10.98
C PRO A 83 -22.72 -29.20 10.88
N SER A 84 -22.51 -27.89 10.85
CA SER A 84 -23.57 -26.89 10.80
C SER A 84 -24.37 -26.91 9.49
N ILE A 85 -23.74 -27.18 8.35
CA ILE A 85 -24.41 -27.17 7.03
C ILE A 85 -24.08 -28.45 6.24
N MET A 86 -22.87 -28.57 5.70
CA MET A 86 -22.52 -29.62 4.74
C MET A 86 -22.35 -30.99 5.41
N GLY A 87 -21.93 -31.01 6.69
CA GLY A 87 -21.90 -32.21 7.50
C GLY A 87 -23.27 -32.84 7.79
N ARG A 88 -24.39 -32.14 7.51
CA ARG A 88 -25.74 -32.71 7.57
C ARG A 88 -26.11 -33.57 6.36
N ILE A 89 -25.36 -33.43 5.27
CA ILE A 89 -25.57 -34.24 4.06
C ILE A 89 -25.07 -35.66 4.36
N PRO A 90 -25.91 -36.70 4.20
CA PRO A 90 -25.54 -38.07 4.55
C PRO A 90 -24.32 -38.50 3.72
N GLY A 91 -23.29 -39.00 4.40
CA GLY A 91 -22.04 -39.47 3.79
C GLY A 91 -21.02 -38.38 3.46
N PHE A 92 -21.33 -37.08 3.53
CA PHE A 92 -20.36 -36.02 3.19
C PHE A 92 -19.21 -35.96 4.20
N SER A 93 -19.51 -35.90 5.49
CA SER A 93 -18.47 -35.82 6.53
C SER A 93 -17.63 -37.09 6.59
N GLU A 94 -18.22 -38.26 6.36
CA GLU A 94 -17.53 -39.54 6.40
C GLU A 94 -16.61 -39.75 5.18
N THR A 95 -16.97 -39.18 4.03
CA THR A 95 -16.17 -39.32 2.79
C THR A 95 -15.07 -38.27 2.67
N ILE A 96 -15.34 -37.02 3.04
CA ILE A 96 -14.39 -35.91 2.83
C ILE A 96 -13.57 -35.61 4.09
N PHE A 97 -14.17 -35.67 5.28
CA PHE A 97 -13.50 -35.41 6.56
C PHE A 97 -13.59 -36.61 7.52
N PRO A 98 -13.15 -37.82 7.12
CA PRO A 98 -13.18 -38.97 8.00
C PRO A 98 -12.31 -38.73 9.24
N PRO A 99 -12.71 -39.18 10.44
CA PRO A 99 -11.96 -38.96 11.68
C PRO A 99 -10.50 -39.44 11.59
N ALA A 100 -10.23 -40.49 10.80
CA ALA A 100 -8.89 -41.03 10.58
C ALA A 100 -7.95 -40.06 9.82
N SER A 101 -8.49 -39.15 9.01
CA SER A 101 -7.72 -38.16 8.23
C SER A 101 -7.46 -36.85 8.97
N MET A 102 -8.26 -36.55 9.99
CA MET A 102 -8.20 -35.30 10.76
C MET A 102 -6.83 -35.03 11.39
N PRO A 103 -6.06 -36.02 11.91
CA PRO A 103 -4.72 -35.76 12.43
C PRO A 103 -3.76 -35.15 11.40
N SER A 104 -3.78 -35.62 10.16
CA SER A 104 -2.94 -35.08 9.08
C SER A 104 -3.37 -33.67 8.67
N PHE A 105 -4.68 -33.44 8.60
CA PHE A 105 -5.24 -32.11 8.34
C PHE A 105 -4.86 -31.11 9.45
N LYS A 106 -5.03 -31.50 10.72
CA LYS A 106 -4.64 -30.70 11.89
C LYS A 106 -3.14 -30.41 11.95
N LEU A 107 -2.30 -31.36 11.55
CA LEU A 107 -0.85 -31.13 11.49
C LEU A 107 -0.51 -30.01 10.51
N ALA A 108 -1.08 -30.04 9.30
CA ALA A 108 -0.87 -28.99 8.29
C ALA A 108 -1.45 -27.64 8.74
N ALA A 109 -2.65 -27.64 9.33
CA ALA A 109 -3.28 -26.46 9.91
C ALA A 109 -2.44 -25.83 11.03
N ASN A 110 -1.91 -26.64 11.95
CA ASN A 110 -1.10 -26.17 13.07
C ASN A 110 0.29 -25.71 12.63
N LEU A 111 0.90 -26.35 11.61
CA LEU A 111 2.11 -25.82 10.99
C LEU A 111 1.86 -24.45 10.33
N GLY A 112 0.71 -24.33 9.66
CA GLY A 112 0.22 -23.06 9.12
C GLY A 112 0.08 -21.98 10.17
N LEU A 113 -0.53 -22.36 11.30
CA LEU A 113 -0.70 -21.49 12.45
C LEU A 113 0.65 -21.02 13.02
N VAL A 114 1.61 -21.92 13.21
CA VAL A 114 2.96 -21.58 13.69
C VAL A 114 3.63 -20.56 12.76
N LEU A 115 3.61 -20.80 11.45
CA LEU A 115 4.19 -19.86 10.48
C LEU A 115 3.42 -18.55 10.40
N PHE A 116 2.10 -18.59 10.55
CA PHE A 116 1.25 -17.40 10.61
C PHE A 116 1.57 -16.55 11.86
N LEU A 117 1.73 -17.15 13.04
CA LEU A 117 2.12 -16.42 14.25
C LEU A 117 3.54 -15.86 14.18
N PHE A 118 4.43 -16.52 13.45
CA PHE A 118 5.71 -15.90 13.11
C PHE A 118 5.52 -14.62 12.28
N LEU A 119 4.67 -14.62 11.24
CA LEU A 119 4.38 -13.40 10.46
C LEU A 119 3.72 -12.31 11.33
N VAL A 120 2.80 -12.67 12.22
CA VAL A 120 2.17 -11.72 13.15
C VAL A 120 3.22 -11.11 14.09
N GLY A 121 4.12 -11.91 14.64
CA GLY A 121 5.22 -11.41 15.46
C GLY A 121 6.18 -10.50 14.67
N LEU A 122 6.42 -10.82 13.40
CA LEU A 122 7.23 -10.02 12.47
C LEU A 122 6.56 -8.69 12.09
N GLU A 123 5.23 -8.63 12.10
CA GLU A 123 4.44 -7.42 11.83
C GLU A 123 4.52 -6.39 12.95
N ILE A 124 4.80 -6.84 14.18
CA ILE A 124 4.82 -5.99 15.37
C ILE A 124 6.15 -5.21 15.45
N ASN A 125 6.06 -3.90 15.22
CA ASN A 125 7.19 -2.98 15.43
C ASN A 125 7.18 -2.42 16.86
N LEU A 126 8.06 -2.95 17.72
CA LEU A 126 8.20 -2.49 19.12
C LEU A 126 8.72 -1.06 19.23
N ASN A 127 9.51 -0.58 18.26
CA ASN A 127 10.03 0.79 18.29
C ASN A 127 8.90 1.81 18.06
N TYR A 128 7.96 1.49 17.16
CA TYR A 128 6.76 2.30 16.93
C TYR A 128 5.89 2.39 18.19
N LEU A 129 5.70 1.26 18.89
CA LEU A 129 5.01 1.24 20.18
C LEU A 129 5.71 2.14 21.22
N LEU A 130 7.04 2.07 21.29
CA LEU A 130 7.84 2.84 22.26
C LEU A 130 7.79 4.35 22.01
N SER A 131 7.72 4.79 20.74
CA SER A 131 7.61 6.22 20.41
C SER A 131 6.30 6.83 20.92
N ASN A 132 5.19 6.08 20.83
CA ASN A 132 3.84 6.55 21.16
C ASN A 132 3.28 5.96 22.47
N TRP A 133 4.16 5.43 23.34
CA TRP A 133 3.78 4.54 24.44
C TRP A 133 2.77 5.14 25.43
N ARG A 134 2.83 6.44 25.72
CA ARG A 134 1.93 7.09 26.70
C ARG A 134 0.46 7.02 26.28
N VAL A 135 0.18 7.36 25.03
CA VAL A 135 -1.18 7.34 24.48
C VAL A 135 -1.57 5.89 24.19
N ALA A 136 -0.64 5.08 23.67
CA ALA A 136 -0.89 3.68 23.34
C ALA A 136 -1.29 2.85 24.56
N VAL A 137 -0.52 2.95 25.66
CA VAL A 137 -0.72 2.15 26.88
C VAL A 137 -1.94 2.60 27.67
N SER A 138 -2.26 3.89 27.70
CA SER A 138 -3.46 4.38 28.39
C SER A 138 -4.75 3.88 27.73
N VAL A 139 -4.80 3.87 26.40
CA VAL A 139 -5.93 3.28 25.66
C VAL A 139 -5.95 1.77 25.79
N ALA A 140 -4.81 1.09 25.58
CA ALA A 140 -4.70 -0.36 25.65
C ALA A 140 -5.09 -0.92 27.04
N SER A 141 -4.65 -0.28 28.12
CA SER A 141 -4.95 -0.74 29.48
C SER A 141 -6.44 -0.71 29.81
N LEU A 142 -7.15 0.37 29.46
CA LEU A 142 -8.60 0.47 29.68
C LEU A 142 -9.39 -0.43 28.72
N ASP A 143 -8.94 -0.51 27.46
CA ASP A 143 -9.52 -1.39 26.44
C ASP A 143 -9.31 -2.88 26.74
N MET A 144 -8.31 -3.25 27.54
CA MET A 144 -8.12 -4.63 28.01
C MET A 144 -8.85 -4.87 29.33
N ALA A 145 -8.72 -3.98 30.31
CA ALA A 145 -9.23 -4.20 31.67
C ALA A 145 -10.76 -4.25 31.76
N ILE A 146 -11.47 -3.38 31.05
CA ILE A 146 -12.94 -3.32 31.07
C ILE A 146 -13.59 -4.58 30.47
N PRO A 147 -13.28 -4.99 29.23
CA PRO A 147 -13.80 -6.25 28.68
C PRO A 147 -13.32 -7.47 29.44
N PHE A 148 -12.11 -7.46 30.01
CA PHE A 148 -11.66 -8.55 30.87
C PHE A 148 -12.56 -8.70 32.09
N GLY A 149 -12.82 -7.61 32.82
CA GLY A 149 -13.68 -7.63 34.01
C GLY A 149 -15.11 -8.03 33.70
N LEU A 150 -15.69 -7.51 32.62
CA LEU A 150 -17.02 -7.92 32.17
C LEU A 150 -17.05 -9.36 31.63
N GLY A 151 -15.96 -9.82 31.02
CA GLY A 151 -15.78 -11.21 30.62
C GLY A 151 -15.76 -12.16 31.80
N VAL A 152 -15.13 -11.80 32.92
CA VAL A 152 -15.20 -12.57 34.18
C VAL A 152 -16.64 -12.64 34.71
N ALA A 153 -17.41 -11.55 34.61
CA ALA A 153 -18.82 -11.56 35.00
C ALA A 153 -19.67 -12.48 34.10
N VAL A 154 -19.42 -12.47 32.79
CA VAL A 154 -20.04 -13.39 31.83
C VAL A 154 -19.62 -14.84 32.10
N ALA A 155 -18.35 -15.07 32.45
CA ALA A 155 -17.80 -16.38 32.78
C ALA A 155 -18.51 -17.03 33.97
N TRP A 156 -18.91 -16.23 34.97
CA TRP A 156 -19.71 -16.72 36.10
C TRP A 156 -21.04 -17.32 35.64
N GLY A 157 -21.74 -16.64 34.73
CA GLY A 157 -22.98 -17.14 34.15
C GLY A 157 -22.78 -18.39 33.29
N LEU A 158 -21.72 -18.44 32.49
CA LEU A 158 -21.43 -19.63 31.66
C LEU A 158 -20.98 -20.82 32.48
N PHE A 159 -20.14 -20.62 33.49
CA PHE A 159 -19.61 -21.71 34.31
C PHE A 159 -20.73 -22.42 35.08
N ASN A 160 -21.69 -21.67 35.64
CA ASN A 160 -22.81 -22.24 36.37
C ASN A 160 -23.80 -23.01 35.47
N GLN A 161 -23.93 -22.62 34.19
CA GLN A 161 -24.92 -23.20 33.28
C GLN A 161 -24.33 -24.34 32.42
N PHE A 162 -23.06 -24.22 32.03
CA PHE A 162 -22.41 -25.10 31.05
C PHE A 162 -21.12 -25.76 31.58
N GLY A 163 -20.73 -25.52 32.84
CA GLY A 163 -19.50 -26.07 33.43
C GLY A 163 -19.52 -27.58 33.64
N ASP A 164 -20.71 -28.19 33.73
CA ASP A 164 -20.90 -29.63 33.93
C ASP A 164 -21.10 -30.41 32.62
N GLU A 165 -20.84 -29.81 31.46
CA GLU A 165 -21.00 -30.48 30.18
C GLU A 165 -20.01 -31.64 29.99
N PRO A 166 -20.42 -32.75 29.33
CA PRO A 166 -19.55 -33.88 29.05
C PRO A 166 -18.41 -33.46 28.11
N GLY A 167 -17.17 -33.72 28.51
CA GLY A 167 -15.97 -33.46 27.70
C GLY A 167 -15.10 -32.30 28.19
N LEU A 168 -15.52 -31.54 29.20
CA LEU A 168 -14.66 -30.55 29.86
C LEU A 168 -13.66 -31.20 30.81
N ALA A 169 -12.50 -30.57 30.96
CA ALA A 169 -11.59 -30.88 32.07
C ALA A 169 -12.17 -30.36 33.40
N PRO A 170 -11.87 -30.98 34.55
CA PRO A 170 -12.24 -30.44 35.86
C PRO A 170 -11.36 -29.23 36.18
N ILE A 171 -11.78 -28.05 35.69
CA ILE A 171 -11.08 -26.78 35.87
C ILE A 171 -11.73 -25.94 36.96
N SER A 172 -10.89 -25.23 37.72
CA SER A 172 -11.36 -24.28 38.72
C SER A 172 -11.92 -23.02 38.07
N PHE A 173 -12.96 -22.44 38.69
CA PHE A 173 -13.59 -21.21 38.20
C PHE A 173 -12.59 -20.07 37.89
N PRO A 174 -11.54 -19.79 38.70
CA PRO A 174 -10.59 -18.72 38.39
C PRO A 174 -9.84 -18.92 37.08
N VAL A 175 -9.51 -20.16 36.71
CA VAL A 175 -8.81 -20.47 35.45
C VAL A 175 -9.77 -20.31 34.27
N TYR A 176 -11.01 -20.77 34.42
CA TYR A 176 -12.06 -20.56 33.41
C TYR A 176 -12.38 -19.07 33.21
N ALA A 177 -12.53 -18.32 34.31
CA ALA A 177 -12.81 -16.89 34.29
C ALA A 177 -11.65 -16.08 33.69
N LEU A 178 -10.40 -16.44 34.01
CA LEU A 178 -9.21 -15.86 33.37
C LEU A 178 -9.25 -16.11 31.86
N PHE A 179 -9.52 -17.34 31.42
CA PHE A 179 -9.58 -17.69 30.01
C PHE A 179 -10.66 -16.91 29.25
N ILE A 180 -11.89 -16.88 29.78
CA ILE A 180 -13.01 -16.13 29.18
C ILE A 180 -12.74 -14.62 29.19
N GLY A 181 -12.19 -14.09 30.28
CA GLY A 181 -11.78 -12.69 30.38
C GLY A 181 -10.75 -12.32 29.30
N VAL A 182 -9.73 -13.16 29.11
CA VAL A 182 -8.73 -12.98 28.04
C VAL A 182 -9.38 -13.07 26.66
N ALA A 183 -10.23 -14.07 26.41
CA ALA A 183 -10.92 -14.21 25.12
C ALA A 183 -11.82 -13.01 24.79
N MET A 184 -12.44 -12.37 25.79
CA MET A 184 -13.23 -11.15 25.58
C MET A 184 -12.37 -9.90 25.37
N ALA A 185 -11.17 -9.86 25.97
CA ALA A 185 -10.33 -8.68 25.99
C ALA A 185 -9.31 -8.61 24.84
N ILE A 186 -9.00 -9.71 24.15
CA ILE A 186 -8.09 -9.68 23.01
C ILE A 186 -8.70 -8.92 21.81
N THR A 187 -7.90 -8.04 21.21
CA THR A 187 -8.17 -7.38 19.92
C THR A 187 -7.21 -7.97 18.89
N ALA A 188 -7.58 -8.00 17.61
CA ALA A 188 -6.72 -8.56 16.56
C ALA A 188 -6.03 -7.46 15.73
N PHE A 189 -4.76 -7.16 16.01
CA PHE A 189 -3.98 -6.16 15.27
C PHE A 189 -3.97 -6.33 13.74
N PRO A 190 -3.76 -7.53 13.14
CA PRO A 190 -3.69 -7.65 11.68
C PRO A 190 -5.01 -7.30 10.99
N VAL A 191 -6.15 -7.70 11.59
CA VAL A 191 -7.48 -7.40 11.04
C VAL A 191 -7.80 -5.93 11.22
N LEU A 192 -7.48 -5.37 12.38
CA LEU A 192 -7.61 -3.96 12.68
C LEU A 192 -6.86 -3.10 11.64
N CYS A 193 -5.60 -3.42 11.37
CA CYS A 193 -4.80 -2.66 10.41
C CYS A 193 -5.39 -2.74 8.99
N ARG A 194 -5.88 -3.90 8.56
CA ARG A 194 -6.61 -4.06 7.29
C ARG A 194 -7.90 -3.24 7.22
N ILE A 195 -8.64 -3.13 8.32
CA ILE A 195 -9.85 -2.28 8.37
C ILE A 195 -9.45 -0.80 8.24
N LEU A 196 -8.45 -0.32 8.99
CA LEU A 196 -7.96 1.07 8.88
C LEU A 196 -7.46 1.40 7.48
N THR A 197 -6.76 0.44 6.88
CA THR A 197 -6.28 0.43 5.49
C THR A 197 -7.43 0.65 4.51
N SER A 198 -8.46 -0.19 4.60
CA SER A 198 -9.64 -0.09 3.73
C SER A 198 -10.42 1.23 3.91
N LEU A 199 -10.38 1.80 5.11
CA LEU A 199 -11.06 3.05 5.46
C LEU A 199 -10.19 4.30 5.27
N LYS A 200 -8.94 4.16 4.81
CA LYS A 200 -7.95 5.24 4.64
C LYS A 200 -7.66 6.03 5.93
N LEU A 201 -7.72 5.37 7.08
CA LEU A 201 -7.53 6.00 8.40
C LEU A 201 -6.12 5.87 8.97
N LEU A 202 -5.24 5.11 8.33
CA LEU A 202 -3.91 4.76 8.84
C LEU A 202 -3.07 5.96 9.24
N ASN A 203 -3.02 6.99 8.39
CA ASN A 203 -2.19 8.18 8.59
C ASN A 203 -2.87 9.26 9.46
N THR A 204 -4.05 8.97 10.02
CA THR A 204 -4.75 9.90 10.91
C THR A 204 -4.31 9.68 12.36
N ASN A 205 -4.49 10.68 13.23
CA ASN A 205 -4.22 10.52 14.67
C ASN A 205 -5.01 9.35 15.28
N VAL A 206 -6.23 9.11 14.79
CA VAL A 206 -7.05 7.94 15.17
C VAL A 206 -6.33 6.65 14.78
N GLY A 207 -5.81 6.59 13.55
CA GLY A 207 -5.07 5.44 13.04
C GLY A 207 -3.82 5.13 13.87
N VAL A 208 -2.99 6.13 14.14
CA VAL A 208 -1.77 5.99 14.95
C VAL A 208 -2.09 5.44 16.34
N VAL A 209 -3.07 6.04 17.04
CA VAL A 209 -3.46 5.59 18.39
C VAL A 209 -3.97 4.15 18.36
N VAL A 210 -4.84 3.83 17.41
CA VAL A 210 -5.42 2.50 17.25
C VAL A 210 -4.37 1.44 16.92
N LEU A 211 -3.41 1.73 16.04
CA LEU A 211 -2.33 0.80 15.69
C LEU A 211 -1.39 0.59 16.88
N SER A 212 -0.93 1.66 17.54
CA SER A 212 -0.04 1.53 18.70
C SER A 212 -0.71 0.80 19.87
N SER A 213 -1.99 1.09 20.15
CA SER A 213 -2.76 0.39 21.18
C SER A 213 -3.07 -1.06 20.80
N GLY A 214 -3.35 -1.34 19.54
CA GLY A 214 -3.52 -2.70 19.03
C GLY A 214 -2.27 -3.56 19.23
N ILE A 215 -1.09 -3.02 18.93
CA ILE A 215 0.20 -3.70 19.17
C ILE A 215 0.38 -4.00 20.67
N ALA A 216 0.10 -3.03 21.55
CA ALA A 216 0.19 -3.23 22.99
C ALA A 216 -0.77 -4.33 23.48
N ASN A 217 -2.01 -4.31 22.99
CA ASN A 217 -3.03 -5.31 23.31
C ASN A 217 -2.62 -6.71 22.83
N ASP A 218 -2.06 -6.85 21.63
CA ASP A 218 -1.57 -8.12 21.11
C ASP A 218 -0.46 -8.69 22.01
N VAL A 219 0.57 -7.89 22.32
CA VAL A 219 1.69 -8.32 23.19
C VAL A 219 1.19 -8.77 24.56
N VAL A 220 0.32 -7.97 25.21
CA VAL A 220 -0.26 -8.31 26.51
C VAL A 220 -1.17 -9.55 26.40
N GLY A 221 -1.97 -9.65 25.33
CA GLY A 221 -2.87 -10.77 25.07
C GLY A 221 -2.13 -12.10 24.97
N TRP A 222 -0.98 -12.12 24.28
CA TRP A 222 -0.14 -13.32 24.20
C TRP A 222 0.48 -13.70 25.55
N VAL A 223 0.93 -12.72 26.34
CA VAL A 223 1.44 -13.00 27.70
C VAL A 223 0.34 -13.59 28.58
N LEU A 224 -0.87 -13.02 28.54
CA LEU A 224 -2.02 -13.52 29.29
C LEU A 224 -2.47 -14.91 28.80
N LEU A 225 -2.44 -15.16 27.49
CA LEU A 225 -2.78 -16.48 26.94
C LEU A 225 -1.75 -17.54 27.35
N ALA A 226 -0.45 -17.22 27.29
CA ALA A 226 0.61 -18.12 27.74
C ALA A 226 0.42 -18.48 29.22
N LEU A 227 0.07 -17.49 30.05
CA LEU A 227 -0.27 -17.69 31.46
C LEU A 227 -1.49 -18.62 31.61
N CYS A 228 -2.58 -18.40 30.85
CA CYS A 228 -3.77 -19.25 30.88
C CYS A 228 -3.44 -20.71 30.56
N VAL A 229 -2.76 -20.96 29.44
CA VAL A 229 -2.40 -22.31 28.99
C VAL A 229 -1.48 -22.98 30.00
N THR A 230 -0.52 -22.25 30.56
CA THR A 230 0.38 -22.77 31.60
C THR A 230 -0.40 -23.23 32.82
N LEU A 231 -1.30 -22.39 33.35
CA LEU A 231 -2.12 -22.72 34.53
C LEU A 231 -3.04 -23.93 34.31
N VAL A 232 -3.54 -24.11 33.08
CA VAL A 232 -4.40 -25.25 32.72
C VAL A 232 -3.59 -26.54 32.61
N ASN A 233 -2.46 -26.51 31.91
CA ASN A 233 -1.66 -27.71 31.65
C ASN A 233 -0.95 -28.25 32.89
N SER A 234 -0.50 -27.36 33.78
CA SER A 234 0.33 -27.75 34.92
C SER A 234 -0.45 -27.89 36.23
N GLY A 235 -1.74 -27.52 36.25
CA GLY A 235 -2.52 -27.36 37.47
C GLY A 235 -1.97 -26.23 38.35
N ALA A 236 -2.78 -25.71 39.27
CA ALA A 236 -2.30 -24.70 40.22
C ALA A 236 -1.23 -25.29 41.16
N GLY A 237 0.06 -25.16 40.81
CA GLY A 237 1.17 -25.75 41.55
C GLY A 237 2.56 -25.24 41.12
N VAL A 238 3.61 -25.75 41.76
CA VAL A 238 5.02 -25.32 41.54
C VAL A 238 5.46 -25.53 40.08
N THR A 239 4.91 -26.54 39.40
CA THR A 239 5.16 -26.83 37.97
C THR A 239 4.80 -25.64 37.07
N ALA A 240 3.70 -24.93 37.36
CA ALA A 240 3.30 -23.73 36.60
C ALA A 240 4.37 -22.63 36.67
N VAL A 241 4.97 -22.46 37.85
CA VAL A 241 6.05 -21.48 38.07
C VAL A 241 7.31 -21.88 37.30
N TYR A 242 7.67 -23.18 37.29
CA TYR A 242 8.79 -23.66 36.49
C TYR A 242 8.57 -23.46 34.99
N VAL A 243 7.39 -23.79 34.46
CA VAL A 243 7.02 -23.57 33.05
C VAL A 243 7.11 -22.09 32.69
N LEU A 244 6.57 -21.21 33.54
CA LEU A 244 6.64 -19.76 33.36
C LEU A 244 8.10 -19.27 33.37
N LEU A 245 8.91 -19.71 34.33
CA LEU A 245 10.31 -19.30 34.47
C LEU A 245 11.18 -19.82 33.32
N CYS A 246 10.96 -21.04 32.85
CA CYS A 246 11.58 -21.58 31.65
C CYS A 246 11.16 -20.81 30.39
N SER A 247 9.89 -20.41 30.29
CA SER A 247 9.40 -19.61 29.15
C SER A 247 10.01 -18.21 29.12
N VAL A 248 10.10 -17.55 30.27
CA VAL A 248 10.81 -16.27 30.42
C VAL A 248 12.31 -16.45 30.14
N GLY A 249 12.93 -17.51 30.66
CA GLY A 249 14.32 -17.85 30.38
C GLY A 249 14.59 -18.07 28.89
N TRP A 250 13.69 -18.76 28.18
CA TRP A 250 13.75 -18.92 26.73
C TRP A 250 13.59 -17.58 26.00
N ALA A 251 12.68 -16.72 26.44
CA ALA A 251 12.53 -15.37 25.90
C ALA A 251 13.80 -14.53 26.04
N LEU A 252 14.41 -14.55 27.22
CA LEU A 252 15.68 -13.87 27.49
C LEU A 252 16.82 -14.48 26.65
N PHE A 253 16.87 -15.80 26.52
CA PHE A 253 17.86 -16.47 25.67
C PHE A 253 17.72 -16.06 24.20
N LEU A 254 16.49 -16.04 23.65
CA LEU A 254 16.25 -15.54 22.29
C LEU A 254 16.66 -14.06 22.15
N ALA A 255 16.27 -13.22 23.11
CA ALA A 255 16.55 -11.79 23.06
C ALA A 255 18.04 -11.42 23.19
N TYR A 256 18.79 -12.12 24.04
CA TYR A 256 20.18 -11.76 24.38
C TYR A 256 21.25 -12.65 23.75
N ALA A 257 20.95 -13.87 23.32
CA ALA A 257 21.91 -14.75 22.67
C ALA A 257 21.60 -14.93 21.17
N VAL A 258 20.37 -15.31 20.83
CA VAL A 258 20.01 -15.62 19.43
C VAL A 258 19.88 -14.35 18.59
N ARG A 259 19.23 -13.29 19.10
CA ARG A 259 19.07 -12.03 18.39
C ARG A 259 20.39 -11.39 17.95
N PRO A 260 21.40 -11.18 18.83
CA PRO A 260 22.67 -10.59 18.39
C PRO A 260 23.44 -11.51 17.43
N ALA A 261 23.39 -12.83 17.62
CA ALA A 261 23.98 -13.78 16.68
C ALA A 261 23.31 -13.69 15.30
N PHE A 262 21.99 -13.61 15.26
CA PHE A 262 21.22 -13.45 14.03
C PHE A 262 21.51 -12.10 13.35
N MET A 263 21.57 -11.00 14.11
CA MET A 263 21.99 -9.70 13.59
C MET A 263 23.42 -9.72 13.03
N TRP A 264 24.34 -10.42 13.67
CA TRP A 264 25.71 -10.58 13.17
C TRP A 264 25.75 -11.32 11.82
N VAL A 265 24.96 -12.39 11.67
CA VAL A 265 24.82 -13.11 10.39
C VAL A 265 24.21 -12.20 9.31
N LEU A 266 23.16 -11.46 9.66
CA LEU A 266 22.49 -10.53 8.74
C LEU A 266 23.41 -9.42 8.23
N ARG A 267 24.22 -8.83 9.12
CA ARG A 267 25.23 -7.82 8.74
C ARG A 267 26.33 -8.42 7.87
N ARG A 268 26.82 -9.61 8.22
CA ARG A 268 27.88 -10.29 7.45
C ARG A 268 27.44 -10.70 6.05
N THR A 269 26.18 -11.06 5.88
CA THR A 269 25.58 -11.42 4.59
C THR A 269 25.05 -10.21 3.79
N ARG A 270 25.11 -8.98 4.34
CA ARG A 270 24.49 -7.77 3.79
C ARG A 270 22.98 -7.92 3.46
N SER A 271 22.30 -8.85 4.14
CA SER A 271 20.88 -9.15 3.87
C SER A 271 19.93 -8.05 4.40
N LEU A 272 20.40 -7.19 5.29
CA LEU A 272 19.67 -5.99 5.76
C LEU A 272 19.48 -4.97 4.62
N GLU A 273 20.49 -4.79 3.77
CA GLU A 273 20.48 -3.80 2.69
C GLU A 273 19.90 -4.40 1.40
N ASN A 274 20.42 -5.56 0.98
CA ASN A 274 20.06 -6.20 -0.29
C ASN A 274 18.78 -7.05 -0.22
N GLY A 275 18.23 -7.25 0.98
CA GLY A 275 17.10 -8.14 1.24
C GLY A 275 17.53 -9.57 1.61
N PRO A 276 16.60 -10.39 2.13
CA PRO A 276 16.87 -11.75 2.59
C PRO A 276 17.27 -12.66 1.43
N THR A 277 18.47 -13.23 1.50
CA THR A 277 18.90 -14.34 0.62
C THR A 277 18.13 -15.62 0.94
N GLU A 278 18.05 -16.56 0.01
CA GLU A 278 17.39 -17.87 0.22
C GLU A 278 17.89 -18.57 1.49
N GLY A 279 19.20 -18.54 1.73
CA GLY A 279 19.80 -19.11 2.94
C GLY A 279 19.35 -18.42 4.23
N VAL A 280 19.13 -17.10 4.22
CA VAL A 280 18.62 -16.37 5.39
C VAL A 280 17.13 -16.69 5.61
N VAL A 281 16.34 -16.81 4.54
CA VAL A 281 14.94 -17.28 4.65
C VAL A 281 14.91 -18.68 5.28
N ALA A 282 15.71 -19.62 4.78
CA ALA A 282 15.80 -20.97 5.32
C ALA A 282 16.23 -20.97 6.80
N LEU A 283 17.23 -20.15 7.17
CA LEU A 283 17.67 -19.98 8.56
C LEU A 283 16.54 -19.44 9.44
N THR A 284 15.78 -18.44 8.98
CA THR A 284 14.65 -17.89 9.74
C THR A 284 13.56 -18.93 9.98
N VAL A 285 13.18 -19.70 8.95
CA VAL A 285 12.19 -20.79 9.08
C VAL A 285 12.70 -21.86 10.04
N LEU A 286 14.00 -22.22 9.97
CA LEU A 286 14.60 -23.18 10.90
C LEU A 286 14.54 -22.68 12.34
N MET A 287 14.85 -21.40 12.60
CA MET A 287 14.71 -20.80 13.92
C MET A 287 13.26 -20.82 14.42
N VAL A 288 12.29 -20.54 13.55
CA VAL A 288 10.86 -20.60 13.88
C VAL A 288 10.47 -22.01 14.31
N LEU A 289 10.84 -23.03 13.52
CA LEU A 289 10.53 -24.43 13.83
C LEU A 289 11.26 -24.91 15.10
N ALA A 290 12.52 -24.52 15.29
CA ALA A 290 13.28 -24.86 16.49
C ALA A 290 12.65 -24.23 17.74
N SER A 291 12.27 -22.95 17.68
CA SER A 291 11.62 -22.27 18.80
C SER A 291 10.23 -22.85 19.10
N ALA A 292 9.46 -23.20 18.07
CA ALA A 292 8.17 -23.89 18.22
C ALA A 292 8.33 -25.26 18.90
N PHE A 293 9.41 -25.99 18.56
CA PHE A 293 9.74 -27.26 19.21
C PHE A 293 10.13 -27.08 20.68
N PHE A 294 11.02 -26.14 21.01
CA PHE A 294 11.44 -25.90 22.40
C PHE A 294 10.28 -25.41 23.29
N THR A 295 9.43 -24.52 22.79
CA THR A 295 8.25 -24.07 23.55
C THR A 295 7.26 -25.20 23.81
N SER A 296 7.06 -26.09 22.84
CA SER A 296 6.26 -27.31 23.03
C SER A 296 6.84 -28.24 24.11
N ILE A 297 8.18 -28.35 24.22
CA ILE A 297 8.83 -29.16 25.25
C ILE A 297 8.64 -28.54 26.64
N ILE A 298 8.70 -27.21 26.74
CA ILE A 298 8.50 -26.49 28.01
C ILE A 298 7.06 -26.66 28.54
N GLY A 299 6.11 -27.12 27.71
CA GLY A 299 4.70 -27.29 28.09
C GLY A 299 3.82 -26.09 27.73
N VAL A 300 4.37 -25.16 26.93
CA VAL A 300 3.66 -24.04 26.32
C VAL A 300 3.29 -24.40 24.88
N HIS A 301 2.26 -23.76 24.31
CA HIS A 301 1.85 -24.04 22.94
C HIS A 301 2.94 -23.65 21.92
N SER A 302 3.13 -24.43 20.86
CA SER A 302 4.24 -24.26 19.89
C SER A 302 4.22 -22.92 19.14
N ILE A 303 3.04 -22.31 18.99
CA ILE A 303 2.86 -21.01 18.34
C ILE A 303 3.61 -19.88 19.05
N PHE A 304 3.80 -19.96 20.36
CA PHE A 304 4.49 -18.93 21.13
C PHE A 304 5.96 -18.83 20.73
N GLY A 305 6.60 -19.98 20.48
CA GLY A 305 7.98 -20.00 20.02
C GLY A 305 8.17 -19.30 18.68
N ALA A 306 7.22 -19.49 17.75
CA ALA A 306 7.23 -18.82 16.45
C ALA A 306 6.99 -17.31 16.57
N PHE A 307 6.02 -16.91 17.39
CA PHE A 307 5.71 -15.51 17.68
C PHE A 307 6.94 -14.77 18.26
N MET A 308 7.66 -15.40 19.20
CA MET A 308 8.87 -14.81 19.81
C MET A 308 10.01 -14.62 18.80
N VAL A 309 10.19 -15.55 17.86
CA VAL A 309 11.17 -15.38 16.77
C VAL A 309 10.75 -14.23 15.84
N GLY A 310 9.45 -14.07 15.56
CA GLY A 310 8.91 -12.94 14.81
C GLY A 310 9.23 -11.60 15.47
N LEU A 311 8.95 -11.47 16.78
CA LEU A 311 9.26 -10.26 17.56
C LEU A 311 10.76 -9.94 17.64
N MET A 312 11.61 -10.95 17.51
CA MET A 312 13.07 -10.83 17.56
C MET A 312 13.65 -10.29 16.24
N CYS A 313 12.99 -10.55 15.11
CA CYS A 313 13.48 -10.17 13.80
C CYS A 313 13.59 -8.64 13.66
N PRO A 314 14.68 -8.13 13.04
CA PRO A 314 14.88 -6.70 12.92
C PRO A 314 14.00 -6.10 11.80
N HIS A 315 13.39 -4.95 12.09
CA HIS A 315 12.69 -4.11 11.11
C HIS A 315 13.64 -3.15 10.37
N GLU A 316 14.89 -3.03 10.83
CA GLU A 316 15.93 -2.21 10.20
C GLU A 316 16.13 -2.58 8.71
N GLY A 317 16.24 -1.57 7.85
CA GLY A 317 16.49 -1.74 6.41
C GLY A 317 15.33 -2.39 5.64
N GLY A 318 14.13 -2.49 6.25
CA GLY A 318 12.97 -3.14 5.63
C GLY A 318 13.14 -4.66 5.48
N PHE A 319 14.02 -5.29 6.27
CA PHE A 319 14.25 -6.74 6.25
C PHE A 319 12.96 -7.53 6.52
N ALA A 320 12.22 -7.12 7.56
CA ALA A 320 10.97 -7.76 7.96
C ALA A 320 9.93 -7.75 6.83
N ILE A 321 9.74 -6.60 6.17
CA ILE A 321 8.84 -6.46 5.00
C ILE A 321 9.24 -7.41 3.88
N LYS A 322 10.53 -7.42 3.48
CA LYS A 322 11.02 -8.27 2.38
C LYS A 322 10.96 -9.77 2.72
N LEU A 323 11.13 -10.12 4.00
CA LEU A 323 10.99 -11.51 4.46
C LEU A 323 9.53 -11.95 4.41
N THR A 324 8.61 -11.10 4.87
CA THR A 324 7.17 -11.34 4.75
C THR A 324 6.77 -11.54 3.30
N GLU A 325 7.18 -10.67 2.37
CA GLU A 325 6.85 -10.79 0.93
C GLU A 325 7.22 -12.16 0.32
N LYS A 326 8.28 -12.81 0.81
CA LYS A 326 8.74 -14.11 0.28
C LYS A 326 7.95 -15.31 0.80
N ILE A 327 7.45 -15.26 2.03
CA ILE A 327 6.84 -16.43 2.70
C ILE A 327 5.32 -16.28 2.80
N GLU A 328 4.81 -15.05 2.81
CA GLU A 328 3.40 -14.76 3.05
C GLU A 328 2.48 -15.40 2.01
N ASP A 329 2.82 -15.41 0.72
CA ASP A 329 1.93 -15.99 -0.30
C ASP A 329 1.63 -17.47 -0.03
N LEU A 330 2.65 -18.26 0.36
CA LEU A 330 2.46 -19.67 0.72
C LEU A 330 1.59 -19.81 1.98
N ILE A 331 1.87 -19.02 3.01
CA ILE A 331 1.17 -19.09 4.30
C ILE A 331 -0.29 -18.67 4.12
N SER A 332 -0.53 -17.49 3.55
CA SER A 332 -1.85 -16.88 3.39
C SER A 332 -2.71 -17.54 2.30
N ALA A 333 -2.13 -18.13 1.25
CA ALA A 333 -2.94 -18.76 0.20
C ALA A 333 -3.31 -20.22 0.52
N LEU A 334 -2.42 -20.96 1.18
CA LEU A 334 -2.58 -22.40 1.43
C LEU A 334 -2.84 -22.72 2.90
N LEU A 335 -1.95 -22.28 3.80
CA LEU A 335 -1.91 -22.79 5.17
C LEU A 335 -2.95 -22.15 6.11
N VAL A 336 -3.14 -20.83 6.00
CA VAL A 336 -4.09 -20.05 6.81
C VAL A 336 -5.54 -20.52 6.60
N PRO A 337 -6.04 -20.71 5.35
CA PRO A 337 -7.38 -21.25 5.12
C PRO A 337 -7.63 -22.62 5.75
N LEU A 338 -6.62 -23.51 5.76
CA LEU A 338 -6.74 -24.83 6.37
C LEU A 338 -6.94 -24.74 7.89
N PHE A 339 -6.23 -23.81 8.54
CA PHE A 339 -6.41 -23.57 9.97
C PHE A 339 -7.81 -23.07 10.31
N PHE A 340 -8.33 -22.09 9.58
CA PHE A 340 -9.69 -21.58 9.84
C PHE A 340 -10.77 -22.57 9.45
N ALA A 341 -10.53 -23.38 8.43
CA ALA A 341 -11.38 -24.52 8.15
C ALA A 341 -11.41 -25.50 9.34
N ASN A 342 -10.27 -25.85 9.96
CA ASN A 342 -10.25 -26.69 11.17
C ASN A 342 -11.06 -26.09 12.32
N ALA A 343 -10.94 -24.78 12.54
CA ALA A 343 -11.71 -24.07 13.56
C ALA A 343 -13.21 -24.11 13.27
N GLY A 344 -13.63 -23.83 12.04
CA GLY A 344 -15.04 -23.85 11.64
C GLY A 344 -15.65 -25.26 11.55
N LEU A 345 -14.86 -26.29 11.17
CA LEU A 345 -15.27 -27.69 11.23
C LEU A 345 -15.60 -28.14 12.66
N SER A 346 -15.00 -27.48 13.65
CA SER A 346 -15.28 -27.71 15.07
C SER A 346 -16.48 -26.89 15.59
N THR A 347 -17.04 -26.00 14.77
CA THR A 347 -18.21 -25.16 15.12
C THR A 347 -19.51 -25.86 14.75
N ASP A 348 -20.39 -26.03 15.73
CA ASP A 348 -21.70 -26.65 15.54
C ASP A 348 -22.82 -25.73 16.03
N ILE A 349 -23.40 -24.97 15.09
CA ILE A 349 -24.53 -24.08 15.32
C ILE A 349 -25.78 -24.86 15.76
N SER A 350 -25.86 -26.16 15.44
CA SER A 350 -26.97 -27.00 15.87
C SER A 350 -27.05 -27.17 17.39
N LEU A 351 -25.94 -26.95 18.11
CA LEU A 351 -25.90 -26.98 19.57
C LEU A 351 -26.53 -25.73 20.23
N LEU A 352 -26.86 -24.71 19.43
CA LEU A 352 -27.58 -23.49 19.83
C LEU A 352 -29.09 -23.68 19.63
N ASP A 353 -29.67 -24.69 20.28
CA ASP A 353 -31.06 -25.12 20.10
C ASP A 353 -32.06 -24.41 21.04
N THR A 354 -31.60 -24.02 22.22
CA THR A 354 -32.45 -23.51 23.29
C THR A 354 -32.45 -21.98 23.36
N GLY A 355 -33.60 -21.37 23.70
CA GLY A 355 -33.72 -19.91 23.83
C GLY A 355 -32.79 -19.30 24.89
N THR A 356 -32.43 -20.05 25.94
CA THR A 356 -31.41 -19.64 26.92
C THR A 356 -30.02 -19.53 26.30
N THR A 357 -29.64 -20.48 25.45
CA THR A 357 -28.36 -20.51 24.74
C THR A 357 -28.21 -19.32 23.79
N TRP A 358 -29.27 -19.01 23.02
CA TRP A 358 -29.30 -17.79 22.20
C TRP A 358 -29.29 -16.50 23.03
N GLY A 359 -29.92 -16.50 24.21
CA GLY A 359 -29.83 -15.42 25.18
C GLY A 359 -28.39 -15.14 25.62
N TYR A 360 -27.60 -16.19 25.89
CA TYR A 360 -26.17 -16.04 26.17
C TYR A 360 -25.39 -15.54 24.96
N VAL A 361 -25.64 -16.04 23.75
CA VAL A 361 -24.99 -15.53 22.53
C VAL A 361 -25.22 -14.03 22.37
N PHE A 362 -26.46 -13.58 22.47
CA PHE A 362 -26.79 -12.15 22.37
C PHE A 362 -26.14 -11.34 23.50
N CYS A 363 -26.18 -11.85 24.73
CA CYS A 363 -25.54 -11.22 25.88
C CYS A 363 -24.02 -11.05 25.65
N ILE A 364 -23.33 -12.11 25.23
CA ILE A 364 -21.88 -12.09 24.96
C ILE A 364 -21.56 -11.08 23.86
N ILE A 365 -22.35 -11.02 22.77
CA ILE A 365 -22.16 -10.04 21.69
C ILE A 365 -22.31 -8.61 22.21
N VAL A 366 -23.39 -8.31 22.93
CA VAL A 366 -23.66 -6.95 23.45
C VAL A 366 -22.58 -6.53 24.45
N VAL A 367 -22.22 -7.43 25.38
CA VAL A 367 -21.16 -7.16 26.36
C VAL A 367 -19.82 -6.97 25.64
N ALA A 368 -19.46 -7.80 24.67
CA ALA A 368 -18.22 -7.67 23.91
C ALA A 368 -18.12 -6.32 23.20
N PHE A 369 -19.21 -5.90 22.54
CA PHE A 369 -19.24 -4.65 21.78
C PHE A 369 -19.20 -3.42 22.69
N LEU A 370 -20.06 -3.39 23.72
CA LEU A 370 -20.14 -2.24 24.63
C LEU A 370 -18.88 -2.10 25.47
N SER A 371 -18.35 -3.19 26.01
CA SER A 371 -17.16 -3.15 26.88
C SER A 371 -15.94 -2.59 26.14
N LYS A 372 -15.71 -3.04 24.91
CA LYS A 372 -14.62 -2.57 24.04
C LYS A 372 -14.81 -1.12 23.61
N ILE A 373 -16.01 -0.75 23.15
CA ILE A 373 -16.29 0.63 22.77
C ILE A 373 -16.08 1.58 23.97
N ILE A 374 -16.57 1.22 25.15
CA ILE A 374 -16.42 2.04 26.36
C ILE A 374 -14.95 2.14 26.75
N GLY A 375 -14.20 1.03 26.76
CA GLY A 375 -12.78 1.01 27.12
C GLY A 375 -11.92 1.86 26.20
N GLY A 376 -12.02 1.65 24.88
CA GLY A 376 -11.27 2.42 23.91
C GLY A 376 -11.69 3.90 23.86
N THR A 377 -12.99 4.21 24.00
CA THR A 377 -13.47 5.60 24.03
C THR A 377 -12.99 6.34 25.28
N ALA A 378 -13.05 5.70 26.44
CA ALA A 378 -12.60 6.29 27.71
C ALA A 378 -11.09 6.58 27.65
N GLY A 379 -10.28 5.60 27.22
CA GLY A 379 -8.84 5.78 27.06
C GLY A 379 -8.49 6.88 26.05
N ALA A 380 -9.17 6.93 24.91
CA ALA A 380 -8.95 7.97 23.92
C ALA A 380 -9.33 9.36 24.44
N ARG A 381 -10.44 9.46 25.19
CA ARG A 381 -10.93 10.74 25.70
C ARG A 381 -10.00 11.33 26.76
N MET A 382 -9.37 10.49 27.58
CA MET A 382 -8.35 10.90 28.55
C MET A 382 -7.11 11.50 27.90
N ASN A 383 -6.83 11.15 26.64
CA ASN A 383 -5.73 11.71 25.85
C ASN A 383 -6.11 12.98 25.06
N GLY A 384 -7.30 13.56 25.31
CA GLY A 384 -7.72 14.84 24.70
C GLY A 384 -8.29 14.75 23.29
N LEU A 385 -8.60 13.54 22.80
CA LEU A 385 -9.27 13.35 21.50
C LEU A 385 -10.75 13.79 21.54
N VAL A 386 -11.27 14.21 20.39
CA VAL A 386 -12.67 14.64 20.24
C VAL A 386 -13.62 13.44 20.40
N TRP A 387 -14.82 13.62 20.97
CA TRP A 387 -15.80 12.53 21.19
C TRP A 387 -16.01 11.59 20.00
N ARG A 388 -16.10 12.13 18.78
CA ARG A 388 -16.23 11.31 17.56
C ARG A 388 -14.96 10.53 17.23
N GLU A 389 -13.78 11.11 17.42
CA GLU A 389 -12.49 10.40 17.29
C GLU A 389 -12.40 9.28 18.35
N SER A 390 -12.75 9.57 19.61
CA SER A 390 -12.74 8.60 20.71
C SER A 390 -13.69 7.42 20.48
N PHE A 391 -14.92 7.67 20.04
CA PHE A 391 -15.88 6.60 19.74
C PHE A 391 -15.43 5.77 18.52
N THR A 392 -14.73 6.40 17.57
CA THR A 392 -14.13 5.70 16.43
C THR A 392 -13.03 4.76 16.88
N ILE A 393 -12.16 5.21 17.80
CA ILE A 393 -11.11 4.37 18.39
C ILE A 393 -11.72 3.18 19.13
N GLY A 394 -12.74 3.38 19.98
CA GLY A 394 -13.41 2.28 20.68
C GLY A 394 -14.11 1.28 19.76
N THR A 395 -14.74 1.76 18.69
CA THR A 395 -15.36 0.88 17.68
C THR A 395 -14.29 0.07 16.95
N LEU A 396 -13.18 0.70 16.56
CA LEU A 396 -12.05 0.02 15.92
C LEU A 396 -11.39 -1.02 16.85
N MET A 397 -11.26 -0.76 18.16
CA MET A 397 -10.73 -1.73 19.12
C MET A 397 -11.62 -2.97 19.32
N SER A 398 -12.88 -2.90 18.90
CA SER A 398 -13.81 -4.04 18.92
C SER A 398 -13.55 -5.04 17.79
N CYS A 399 -12.61 -4.74 16.87
CA CYS A 399 -12.21 -5.64 15.80
C CYS A 399 -11.67 -6.96 16.35
N LYS A 400 -12.46 -8.00 16.14
CA LYS A 400 -12.09 -9.38 16.39
C LYS A 400 -11.55 -10.02 15.14
N GLY A 401 -10.81 -11.11 15.29
CA GLY A 401 -10.09 -11.64 14.14
C GLY A 401 -9.38 -12.94 14.41
N LEU A 402 -8.35 -13.16 13.58
CA LEU A 402 -7.56 -14.38 13.50
C LEU A 402 -7.09 -14.85 14.88
N VAL A 403 -6.52 -13.92 15.67
CA VAL A 403 -5.92 -14.20 16.99
C VAL A 403 -6.94 -14.74 18.01
N GLU A 404 -8.14 -14.20 18.03
CA GLU A 404 -9.17 -14.66 18.98
C GLU A 404 -9.62 -16.08 18.66
N LEU A 405 -9.84 -16.40 17.38
CA LEU A 405 -10.20 -17.76 16.99
C LEU A 405 -9.09 -18.77 17.31
N ILE A 406 -7.83 -18.35 17.25
CA ILE A 406 -6.69 -19.15 17.70
C ILE A 406 -6.80 -19.43 19.20
N VAL A 407 -7.03 -18.40 20.01
CA VAL A 407 -7.22 -18.52 21.46
C VAL A 407 -8.38 -19.48 21.77
N LEU A 408 -9.52 -19.31 21.10
CA LEU A 408 -10.71 -20.15 21.28
C LEU A 408 -10.44 -21.61 20.89
N ASN A 409 -9.70 -21.85 19.80
CA ASN A 409 -9.34 -23.20 19.36
C ASN A 409 -8.43 -23.88 20.38
N ILE A 410 -7.41 -23.17 20.89
CA ILE A 410 -6.55 -23.66 21.96
C ILE A 410 -7.37 -23.99 23.21
N GLY A 411 -8.36 -23.15 23.56
CA GLY A 411 -9.27 -23.41 24.68
C GLY A 411 -10.12 -24.66 24.49
N LEU A 412 -10.59 -24.92 23.27
CA LEU A 412 -11.36 -26.12 22.93
C LEU A 412 -10.46 -27.38 22.98
N GLU A 413 -9.25 -27.31 22.44
CA GLU A 413 -8.28 -28.41 22.48
C GLU A 413 -7.82 -28.75 23.90
N ALA A 414 -7.63 -27.72 24.73
CA ALA A 414 -7.34 -27.85 26.16
C ALA A 414 -8.58 -28.26 26.99
N ARG A 415 -9.75 -28.44 26.35
CA ARG A 415 -11.03 -28.79 27.00
C ARG A 415 -11.45 -27.83 28.11
N ILE A 416 -11.08 -26.55 27.97
CA ILE A 416 -11.53 -25.44 28.82
C ILE A 416 -12.92 -25.01 28.36
N LEU A 417 -13.11 -24.94 27.04
CA LEU A 417 -14.37 -24.60 26.42
C LEU A 417 -15.08 -25.86 25.94
N SER A 418 -16.39 -25.93 26.15
CA SER A 418 -17.22 -26.89 25.44
C SER A 418 -17.41 -26.48 23.99
N THR A 419 -17.76 -27.41 23.11
CA THR A 419 -18.07 -27.12 21.70
C THR A 419 -19.20 -26.09 21.58
N ARG A 420 -20.16 -26.10 22.51
CA ARG A 420 -21.26 -25.12 22.57
C ARG A 420 -20.73 -23.73 22.91
N THR A 421 -19.96 -23.58 23.99
CA THR A 421 -19.37 -22.28 24.36
C THR A 421 -18.44 -21.77 23.28
N PHE A 422 -17.57 -22.64 22.73
CA PHE A 422 -16.73 -22.31 21.59
C PHE A 422 -17.55 -21.73 20.43
N THR A 423 -18.67 -22.38 20.07
CA THR A 423 -19.58 -21.90 19.02
C THR A 423 -20.18 -20.53 19.34
N MET A 424 -20.57 -20.25 20.59
CA MET A 424 -21.06 -18.92 21.00
C MET A 424 -20.01 -17.82 20.76
N PHE A 425 -18.76 -18.08 21.13
CA PHE A 425 -17.66 -17.12 20.94
C PHE A 425 -17.27 -16.96 19.47
N VAL A 426 -17.30 -18.02 18.67
CA VAL A 426 -17.09 -17.94 17.21
C VAL A 426 -18.16 -17.06 16.55
N VAL A 427 -19.43 -17.24 16.91
CA VAL A 427 -20.53 -16.40 16.41
C VAL A 427 -20.34 -14.95 16.84
N MET A 428 -19.95 -14.70 18.09
CA MET A 428 -19.67 -13.35 18.55
C MET A 428 -18.50 -12.70 17.81
N ALA A 429 -17.39 -13.42 17.59
CA ALA A 429 -16.26 -12.91 16.83
C ALA A 429 -16.67 -12.52 15.41
N LEU A 430 -17.45 -13.37 14.72
CA LEU A 430 -17.93 -13.07 13.37
C LEU A 430 -18.84 -11.83 13.33
N VAL A 431 -19.81 -11.74 14.25
CA VAL A 431 -20.77 -10.63 14.28
C VAL A 431 -20.09 -9.31 14.63
N THR A 432 -19.20 -9.31 15.63
CA THR A 432 -18.52 -8.08 16.07
C THR A 432 -17.57 -7.54 15.00
N THR A 433 -16.81 -8.40 14.33
CA THR A 433 -15.93 -7.97 13.23
C THR A 433 -16.72 -7.43 12.04
N PHE A 434 -17.74 -8.16 11.58
CA PHE A 434 -18.60 -7.72 10.48
C PHE A 434 -19.34 -6.40 10.80
N ALA A 435 -19.70 -6.17 12.06
CA ALA A 435 -20.33 -4.91 12.48
C ALA A 435 -19.36 -3.73 12.55
N THR A 436 -18.05 -3.96 12.70
CA THR A 436 -17.09 -2.90 13.01
C THR A 436 -16.81 -2.00 11.79
N ALA A 437 -16.53 -2.58 10.63
CA ALA A 437 -16.24 -1.82 9.40
C ALA A 437 -17.38 -0.85 9.00
N PRO A 438 -18.66 -1.28 8.92
CA PRO A 438 -19.77 -0.37 8.62
C PRO A 438 -20.01 0.66 9.73
N ALA A 439 -19.86 0.29 11.00
CA ALA A 439 -20.04 1.21 12.12
C ALA A 439 -19.04 2.37 12.07
N VAL A 440 -17.76 2.09 11.76
CA VAL A 440 -16.73 3.13 11.62
C VAL A 440 -17.00 4.02 10.41
N SER A 441 -17.39 3.43 9.27
CA SER A 441 -17.70 4.21 8.07
C SER A 441 -18.88 5.17 8.30
N PHE A 442 -19.86 4.79 9.09
CA PHE A 442 -20.98 5.66 9.48
C PHE A 442 -20.55 6.75 10.46
N LEU A 443 -19.73 6.39 11.44
CA LEU A 443 -19.34 7.29 12.52
C LEU A 443 -18.36 8.38 12.08
N TYR A 444 -17.42 8.03 11.21
CA TYR A 444 -16.28 8.87 10.83
C TYR A 444 -16.18 9.07 9.29
N PRO A 445 -17.15 9.75 8.67
CA PRO A 445 -17.21 9.92 7.22
C PRO A 445 -16.10 10.84 6.68
N PRO A 446 -15.66 10.68 5.42
CA PRO A 446 -14.54 11.44 4.83
C PRO A 446 -14.70 12.97 4.89
N ALA A 447 -15.93 13.47 4.75
CA ALA A 447 -16.22 14.90 4.86
C ALA A 447 -15.90 15.47 6.25
N TYR A 448 -16.19 14.69 7.31
CA TYR A 448 -15.87 15.08 8.68
C TYR A 448 -14.36 15.04 8.94
N GLN A 449 -13.65 14.06 8.36
CA GLN A 449 -12.20 13.94 8.45
C GLN A 449 -11.51 15.19 7.89
N ARG A 450 -11.90 15.61 6.67
CA ARG A 450 -11.36 16.81 6.03
C ARG A 450 -11.69 18.07 6.84
N LYS A 451 -12.93 18.22 7.33
CA LYS A 451 -13.31 19.35 8.20
C LYS A 451 -12.45 19.39 9.47
N LEU A 452 -12.24 18.26 10.12
CA LEU A 452 -11.48 18.20 11.36
C LEU A 452 -9.99 18.51 11.15
N GLN A 453 -9.40 18.04 10.06
CA GLN A 453 -8.02 18.37 9.69
C GLN A 453 -7.85 19.87 9.45
N LEU A 454 -8.76 20.49 8.68
CA LEU A 454 -8.73 21.92 8.41
C LEU A 454 -8.89 22.76 9.69
N TRP A 455 -9.74 22.30 10.63
CA TRP A 455 -9.91 22.94 11.94
C TRP A 455 -8.65 22.81 12.81
N LYS A 456 -8.04 21.61 12.87
CA LYS A 456 -6.78 21.38 13.60
C LYS A 456 -5.61 22.18 13.03
N GLN A 457 -5.62 22.46 11.73
CA GLN A 457 -4.65 23.31 11.04
C GLN A 457 -4.92 24.82 11.22
N GLY A 458 -6.01 25.21 11.91
CA GLY A 458 -6.37 26.61 12.12
C GLY A 458 -6.82 27.34 10.85
N ARG A 459 -7.18 26.62 9.77
CA ARG A 459 -7.62 27.21 8.50
C ARG A 459 -9.12 27.50 8.46
N ILE A 460 -9.90 26.87 9.35
CA ILE A 460 -11.35 27.08 9.49
C ILE A 460 -11.73 27.19 10.97
N ASN A 461 -12.73 27.99 11.29
CA ASN A 461 -13.43 27.93 12.58
C ASN A 461 -14.24 26.62 12.67
N TRP A 462 -14.64 26.23 13.87
CA TRP A 462 -15.44 25.02 14.11
C TRP A 462 -16.77 25.01 13.31
N ASP A 463 -17.30 26.20 13.03
CA ASP A 463 -18.52 26.41 12.24
C ASP A 463 -18.30 26.23 10.72
N GLY A 464 -17.06 26.02 10.29
CA GLY A 464 -16.70 25.81 8.89
C GLY A 464 -16.39 27.10 8.12
N THR A 465 -16.43 28.27 8.76
CA THR A 465 -16.00 29.52 8.13
C THR A 465 -14.48 29.52 8.00
N PRO A 466 -13.92 29.79 6.81
CA PRO A 466 -12.47 29.91 6.65
C PRO A 466 -11.92 31.06 7.49
N ILE A 467 -10.83 30.80 8.20
CA ILE A 467 -10.05 31.84 8.87
C ILE A 467 -9.12 32.38 7.78
N LEU A 468 -9.47 33.51 7.20
CA LEU A 468 -8.62 34.23 6.28
C LEU A 468 -7.42 34.77 7.06
N THR A 469 -6.33 34.00 7.11
CA THR A 469 -5.01 34.61 7.31
C THR A 469 -4.73 35.42 6.06
N GLY A 470 -4.90 36.74 6.16
CA GLY A 470 -4.60 37.67 5.08
C GLY A 470 -3.12 37.59 4.74
N ASP A 471 -2.82 36.85 3.68
CA ASP A 471 -1.55 36.87 2.93
C ASP A 471 -1.75 36.10 1.59
N GLU A 472 -2.92 36.23 0.98
CA GLU A 472 -3.05 35.97 -0.47
C GLU A 472 -2.75 37.29 -1.18
N ASP A 473 -1.46 37.64 -1.23
CA ASP A 473 -0.95 38.60 -2.20
C ASP A 473 -1.16 37.99 -3.60
N ASP A 474 -2.32 38.27 -4.18
CA ASP A 474 -2.68 38.01 -5.57
C ASP A 474 -1.89 38.97 -6.49
N SER A 475 -0.56 38.94 -6.37
CA SER A 475 0.35 39.64 -7.26
C SER A 475 0.57 38.77 -8.50
N THR A 476 -0.15 39.11 -9.55
CA THR A 476 -0.11 38.51 -10.89
C THR A 476 1.21 38.79 -11.65
N THR A 477 2.35 38.71 -10.96
CA THR A 477 3.71 38.93 -11.51
C THR A 477 4.74 37.98 -10.87
N GLY A 478 4.39 36.71 -10.72
CA GLY A 478 5.27 35.65 -10.21
C GLY A 478 5.38 34.46 -11.16
N GLU A 479 6.42 33.64 -10.98
CA GLU A 479 6.71 32.40 -11.72
C GLU A 479 5.49 31.49 -11.92
N ALA A 480 5.43 30.78 -13.06
CA ALA A 480 4.29 29.93 -13.43
C ALA A 480 4.04 28.76 -12.45
N ALA A 481 5.09 28.27 -11.79
CA ALA A 481 5.02 27.26 -10.74
C ALA A 481 6.09 27.50 -9.68
N SER A 482 5.68 27.91 -8.48
CA SER A 482 6.58 28.13 -7.32
C SER A 482 6.62 26.92 -6.38
N ARG A 483 5.52 26.17 -6.31
CA ARG A 483 5.35 24.97 -5.49
C ARG A 483 4.92 23.81 -6.36
N ILE A 484 5.79 22.80 -6.49
CA ILE A 484 5.61 21.68 -7.42
C ILE A 484 5.45 20.39 -6.63
N LEU A 485 4.39 19.63 -6.90
CA LEU A 485 4.23 18.25 -6.45
C LEU A 485 4.67 17.31 -7.58
N VAL A 486 5.65 16.43 -7.33
CA VAL A 486 6.17 15.49 -8.32
C VAL A 486 5.75 14.07 -7.93
N TYR A 487 5.02 13.37 -8.80
CA TYR A 487 4.72 11.96 -8.57
C TYR A 487 5.96 11.11 -8.87
N LEU A 488 6.59 10.57 -7.82
CA LEU A 488 7.80 9.77 -7.91
C LEU A 488 7.45 8.32 -8.30
N ARG A 489 8.02 7.87 -9.41
CA ARG A 489 7.91 6.50 -9.91
C ARG A 489 9.28 5.91 -10.25
N THR A 490 9.42 4.59 -10.17
CA THR A 490 10.58 3.87 -10.74
C THR A 490 10.63 4.04 -12.25
N ASP A 491 9.46 3.90 -12.86
CA ASP A 491 9.26 3.94 -14.29
C ASP A 491 9.39 5.40 -14.72
N GLY A 492 10.41 5.72 -15.54
CA GLY A 492 10.70 7.10 -15.95
C GLY A 492 11.45 7.95 -14.92
N LEU A 493 12.09 7.36 -13.90
CA LEU A 493 12.86 8.12 -12.90
C LEU A 493 13.95 9.00 -13.52
N SER A 494 14.66 8.50 -14.53
CA SER A 494 15.68 9.28 -15.25
C SER A 494 15.10 10.53 -15.90
N SER A 495 13.95 10.38 -16.56
CA SER A 495 13.19 11.46 -17.16
C SER A 495 12.73 12.46 -16.10
N LEU A 496 12.11 12.00 -15.01
CA LEU A 496 11.68 12.85 -13.89
C LEU A 496 12.81 13.70 -13.33
N LEU A 497 13.94 13.08 -12.99
CA LEU A 497 15.10 13.78 -12.42
C LEU A 497 15.68 14.79 -13.42
N SER A 498 15.64 14.47 -14.72
CA SER A 498 16.05 15.41 -15.77
C SER A 498 15.12 16.62 -15.88
N THR A 499 13.80 16.42 -15.79
CA THR A 499 12.79 17.48 -15.87
C THR A 499 12.81 18.35 -14.63
N VAL A 500 12.93 17.75 -13.44
CA VAL A 500 13.13 18.45 -12.17
C VAL A 500 14.43 19.25 -12.20
N GLY A 501 15.49 18.69 -12.80
CA GLY A 501 16.75 19.37 -13.07
C GLY A 501 16.59 20.69 -13.82
N LEU A 502 15.67 20.77 -14.78
CA LEU A 502 15.40 22.00 -15.54
C LEU A 502 14.87 23.11 -14.63
N PHE A 503 13.92 22.81 -13.74
CA PHE A 503 13.39 23.78 -12.77
C PHE A 503 14.46 24.28 -11.77
N THR A 504 15.46 23.46 -11.49
CA THR A 504 16.53 23.78 -10.51
C THR A 504 17.71 24.56 -11.11
N SER A 505 17.87 24.55 -12.42
CA SER A 505 19.09 25.06 -13.09
C SER A 505 19.10 26.58 -13.35
N GLY A 506 17.95 27.26 -13.29
CA GLY A 506 17.83 28.70 -13.53
C GLY A 506 17.96 29.52 -12.25
N GLY A 507 18.96 30.40 -12.16
CA GLY A 507 19.12 31.34 -11.04
C GLY A 507 19.67 32.69 -11.49
N ARG A 508 18.95 33.78 -11.19
CA ARG A 508 19.53 35.14 -11.22
C ARG A 508 20.62 35.20 -10.13
N PRO A 509 21.86 35.64 -10.42
CA PRO A 509 22.89 35.75 -9.40
C PRO A 509 22.39 36.64 -8.27
N ALA A 510 22.41 36.12 -7.04
CA ALA A 510 22.13 36.90 -5.86
C ALA A 510 23.05 38.13 -5.86
N ALA A 511 22.47 39.33 -5.75
CA ALA A 511 23.23 40.55 -5.63
C ALA A 511 24.26 40.37 -4.50
N SER A 512 25.54 40.48 -4.84
CA SER A 512 26.65 40.31 -3.91
C SER A 512 26.43 41.22 -2.70
N ALA A 513 26.19 40.62 -1.53
CA ALA A 513 26.30 41.35 -0.27
C ALA A 513 27.73 41.90 -0.17
N PRO A 514 27.92 43.18 0.21
CA PRO A 514 29.25 43.76 0.30
C PRO A 514 30.07 43.02 1.36
N ASN A 515 31.25 42.55 0.94
CA ASN A 515 32.26 41.92 1.79
C ASN A 515 32.55 42.79 3.03
N ALA A 516 32.26 42.28 4.22
CA ALA A 516 32.77 42.82 5.46
C ALA A 516 33.86 41.89 6.01
N SER A 517 35.10 42.39 6.04
CA SER A 517 36.28 41.75 6.62
C SER A 517 36.12 41.51 8.14
N PRO A 518 36.87 40.57 8.75
CA PRO A 518 36.71 40.23 10.15
C PRO A 518 37.55 41.15 11.04
N ALA A 519 36.92 41.87 11.97
CA ALA A 519 37.62 42.52 13.07
C ALA A 519 36.72 42.70 14.31
N GLY A 520 37.20 42.20 15.45
CA GLY A 520 36.99 42.80 16.77
C GLY A 520 35.77 42.35 17.59
N GLU A 521 36.05 41.56 18.63
CA GLU A 521 35.16 41.34 19.79
C GLU A 521 34.76 42.67 20.47
N GLN A 522 33.48 42.81 20.84
CA GLN A 522 33.05 43.16 22.21
C GLN A 522 31.53 43.10 22.38
N ALA A 523 31.12 42.70 23.57
CA ALA A 523 29.76 42.39 24.01
C ALA A 523 28.94 43.65 24.35
N GLY A 524 27.62 43.60 24.09
CA GLY A 524 26.64 44.55 24.64
C GLY A 524 25.30 44.57 23.92
N GLU A 525 24.23 44.18 24.63
CA GLU A 525 22.85 44.66 24.50
C GLU A 525 22.07 44.48 23.17
N LYS A 526 21.22 43.44 23.11
CA LYS A 526 20.23 43.22 22.04
C LYS A 526 18.96 44.03 22.29
N THR A 527 18.93 45.25 21.78
CA THR A 527 17.68 45.98 21.49
C THR A 527 17.12 45.44 20.17
N VAL A 528 15.87 44.99 20.20
CA VAL A 528 15.13 44.51 19.02
C VAL A 528 14.89 45.70 18.08
N ALA A 529 15.78 45.87 17.11
CA ALA A 529 15.56 46.74 15.97
C ALA A 529 14.91 45.92 14.85
N THR A 530 13.66 46.27 14.53
CA THR A 530 12.93 45.88 13.33
C THR A 530 13.67 46.39 12.10
N THR A 531 14.63 45.63 11.59
CA THR A 531 15.09 45.77 10.21
C THR A 531 13.98 45.24 9.31
N ALA A 532 13.31 46.14 8.60
CA ALA A 532 12.43 45.81 7.50
C ALA A 532 13.17 44.91 6.51
N THR A 533 12.83 43.63 6.51
CA THR A 533 13.23 42.69 5.46
C THR A 533 12.55 43.14 4.18
N GLY A 534 13.34 43.55 3.18
CA GLY A 534 12.87 43.60 1.80
C GLY A 534 12.29 42.23 1.39
N PRO A 535 11.44 42.18 0.35
CA PRO A 535 10.72 40.96 -0.01
C PRO A 535 11.71 39.82 -0.27
N SER A 536 11.70 38.81 0.60
CA SER A 536 12.40 37.55 0.39
C SER A 536 11.89 36.92 -0.90
N GLN A 537 12.78 36.64 -1.87
CA GLN A 537 12.39 35.95 -3.10
C GLN A 537 11.67 34.64 -2.77
N PRO A 538 10.61 34.27 -3.50
CA PRO A 538 9.89 33.04 -3.23
C PRO A 538 10.80 31.85 -3.52
N LEU A 539 11.12 31.09 -2.47
CA LEU A 539 11.88 29.84 -2.57
C LEU A 539 11.07 28.82 -3.38
N LEU A 540 11.67 28.24 -4.42
CA LEU A 540 11.07 27.15 -5.18
C LEU A 540 10.98 25.92 -4.26
N ARG A 541 9.79 25.35 -4.11
CA ARG A 541 9.54 24.16 -3.28
C ARG A 541 9.10 23.00 -4.15
N ILE A 542 9.83 21.88 -4.07
CA ILE A 542 9.53 20.67 -4.81
C ILE A 542 9.25 19.54 -3.82
N HIS A 543 8.01 19.06 -3.83
CA HIS A 543 7.53 17.97 -3.00
C HIS A 543 7.41 16.71 -3.86
N GLY A 544 8.33 15.77 -3.71
CA GLY A 544 8.25 14.46 -4.33
C GLY A 544 7.33 13.55 -3.53
N HIS A 545 6.36 12.94 -4.18
CA HIS A 545 5.42 12.02 -3.57
C HIS A 545 5.48 10.66 -4.26
N ARG A 546 5.96 9.63 -3.57
CA ARG A 546 5.92 8.24 -4.04
C ARG A 546 4.61 7.59 -3.58
N LEU A 547 3.94 6.84 -4.45
CA LEU A 547 2.75 6.05 -4.11
C LEU A 547 3.06 4.57 -4.28
N VAL A 548 2.80 3.78 -3.24
CA VAL A 548 2.94 2.32 -3.25
C VAL A 548 1.57 1.70 -3.07
N GLU A 549 1.30 0.64 -3.81
CA GLU A 549 0.02 -0.05 -3.72
C GLU A 549 -0.17 -0.73 -2.35
N LEU A 550 -1.34 -0.45 -1.79
CA LEU A 550 -1.87 -1.11 -0.61
C LEU A 550 -2.69 -2.34 -1.03
N SER A 551 -2.07 -3.51 -0.95
CA SER A 551 -2.73 -4.79 -1.17
C SER A 551 -3.25 -5.39 0.14
N GLU A 552 -4.01 -6.48 0.07
CA GLU A 552 -4.43 -7.26 1.24
C GLU A 552 -3.30 -8.01 1.95
N ARG A 553 -2.06 -7.90 1.43
CA ARG A 553 -0.89 -8.56 1.98
C ARG A 553 -0.45 -7.92 3.29
N ASN A 554 -0.06 -8.72 4.27
CA ASN A 554 0.59 -8.31 5.51
C ASN A 554 1.84 -7.47 5.23
N SER A 555 2.61 -7.81 4.19
CA SER A 555 3.73 -6.97 3.73
C SER A 555 3.32 -5.54 3.33
N SER A 556 2.15 -5.35 2.70
CA SER A 556 1.60 -4.02 2.42
C SER A 556 1.17 -3.30 3.70
N VAL A 557 0.62 -4.04 4.66
CA VAL A 557 0.26 -3.52 5.98
C VAL A 557 1.49 -3.04 6.76
N MET A 558 2.58 -3.81 6.77
CA MET A 558 3.84 -3.42 7.42
C MET A 558 4.44 -2.15 6.81
N LYS A 559 4.38 -1.99 5.48
CA LYS A 559 4.85 -0.76 4.81
C LYS A 559 4.10 0.48 5.29
N VAL A 560 2.83 0.35 5.66
CA VAL A 560 2.06 1.46 6.23
C VAL A 560 2.53 1.77 7.64
N SER A 561 2.61 0.77 8.52
CA SER A 561 3.00 1.01 9.92
C SER A 561 4.43 1.52 10.06
N GLU A 562 5.29 1.20 9.09
CA GLU A 562 6.71 1.54 9.06
C GLU A 562 7.06 2.55 7.97
N ILE A 563 6.10 3.41 7.59
CA ILE A 563 6.23 4.26 6.41
C ILE A 563 7.43 5.20 6.48
N GLU A 564 7.78 5.72 7.66
CA GLU A 564 8.91 6.62 7.87
C GLU A 564 10.25 5.91 7.62
N GLN A 565 10.47 4.76 8.27
CA GLN A 565 11.69 3.96 8.10
C GLN A 565 11.82 3.40 6.68
N TYR A 566 10.69 3.05 6.05
CA TYR A 566 10.68 2.56 4.70
C TYR A 566 10.96 3.69 3.69
N ALA A 567 10.38 4.88 3.88
CA ALA A 567 10.64 6.06 3.06
C ALA A 567 12.09 6.54 3.17
N GLU A 568 12.67 6.51 4.37
CA GLU A 568 14.09 6.84 4.57
C GLU A 568 15.03 5.91 3.82
N ASN A 569 14.64 4.66 3.56
CA ASN A 569 15.46 3.67 2.86
C ASN A 569 15.08 3.47 1.40
N ASP A 570 14.14 4.26 0.92
CA ASP A 570 13.63 4.22 -0.43
C ASP A 570 14.69 4.75 -1.42
N PRO A 571 15.13 3.94 -2.40
CA PRO A 571 16.17 4.35 -3.33
C PRO A 571 15.72 5.50 -4.25
N ILE A 572 14.41 5.61 -4.52
CA ILE A 572 13.86 6.65 -5.40
C ILE A 572 13.80 7.97 -4.65
N ILE A 573 13.32 7.97 -3.41
CA ILE A 573 13.30 9.17 -2.58
C ILE A 573 14.73 9.66 -2.33
N LYS A 574 15.69 8.75 -2.08
CA LYS A 574 17.11 9.10 -1.97
C LYS A 574 17.65 9.70 -3.28
N ALA A 575 17.40 9.05 -4.42
CA ALA A 575 17.82 9.55 -5.72
C ALA A 575 17.22 10.94 -6.02
N PHE A 576 15.94 11.13 -5.71
CA PHE A 576 15.25 12.41 -5.84
C PHE A 576 15.85 13.48 -4.93
N GLY A 577 16.15 13.14 -3.68
CA GLY A 577 16.85 14.03 -2.74
C GLY A 577 18.22 14.47 -3.24
N THR A 578 18.94 13.64 -4.00
CA THR A 578 20.25 14.04 -4.55
C THR A 578 20.17 15.16 -5.60
N CYS A 579 19.02 15.37 -6.26
CA CYS A 579 18.81 16.52 -7.14
C CYS A 579 18.93 17.85 -6.39
N ALA A 580 18.57 17.88 -5.10
CA ALA A 580 18.66 19.09 -4.28
C ALA A 580 20.11 19.58 -4.13
N ASN A 581 21.04 18.65 -3.96
CA ASN A 581 22.45 18.95 -3.71
C ASN A 581 23.20 19.49 -4.94
N ARG A 582 22.60 19.45 -6.13
CA ARG A 582 23.21 19.88 -7.40
C ARG A 582 22.54 21.11 -8.01
N THR A 583 21.74 21.81 -7.22
CA THR A 583 20.88 22.90 -7.69
C THR A 583 21.61 24.26 -7.58
N ALA A 584 21.48 25.11 -8.60
CA ALA A 584 22.07 26.46 -8.63
C ALA A 584 21.17 27.53 -7.95
N ARG A 585 19.93 27.16 -7.65
CA ARG A 585 18.88 28.00 -7.04
C ARG A 585 18.67 27.59 -5.57
N ASP A 586 18.10 28.45 -4.73
CA ASP A 586 17.73 28.05 -3.37
C ASP A 586 16.40 27.26 -3.43
N VAL A 587 16.48 25.92 -3.41
CA VAL A 587 15.35 25.00 -3.62
C VAL A 587 15.19 24.07 -2.43
N VAL A 588 13.97 23.99 -1.91
CA VAL A 588 13.61 23.02 -0.88
C VAL A 588 13.01 21.79 -1.54
N ILE A 589 13.76 20.68 -1.54
CA ILE A 589 13.27 19.38 -2.01
C ILE A 589 12.92 18.51 -0.81
N SER A 590 11.73 17.92 -0.82
CA SER A 590 11.32 16.92 0.17
C SER A 590 10.71 15.72 -0.53
N GLY A 591 10.86 14.54 0.05
CA GLY A 591 10.27 13.30 -0.45
C GLY A 591 9.36 12.69 0.58
N GLN A 592 8.17 12.27 0.17
CA GLN A 592 7.18 11.58 0.99
C GLN A 592 6.70 10.32 0.29
N LEU A 593 6.26 9.35 1.08
CA LEU A 593 5.71 8.09 0.62
C LEU A 593 4.29 7.95 1.16
N ALA A 594 3.34 7.54 0.33
CA ALA A 594 2.04 7.04 0.80
C ALA A 594 1.80 5.63 0.27
N VAL A 595 1.25 4.77 1.12
CA VAL A 595 0.80 3.44 0.75
C VAL A 595 -0.74 3.48 0.71
N VAL A 596 -1.32 3.43 -0.48
CA VAL A 596 -2.77 3.62 -0.71
C VAL A 596 -3.29 2.63 -1.75
N PRO A 597 -4.61 2.34 -1.81
CA PRO A 597 -5.17 1.51 -2.87
C PRO A 597 -5.05 2.19 -4.24
N GLN A 598 -4.80 1.42 -5.31
CA GLN A 598 -4.57 1.96 -6.67
C GLN A 598 -5.66 2.94 -7.14
N HIS A 599 -6.94 2.59 -6.93
CA HIS A 599 -8.08 3.41 -7.33
C HIS A 599 -8.15 4.78 -6.62
N SER A 600 -7.31 5.01 -5.60
CA SER A 600 -7.25 6.25 -4.82
C SER A 600 -6.04 7.11 -5.15
N PHE A 601 -5.14 6.66 -6.03
CA PHE A 601 -3.88 7.37 -6.32
C PHE A 601 -4.12 8.81 -6.77
N ALA A 602 -5.06 9.02 -7.70
CA ALA A 602 -5.42 10.35 -8.20
C ALA A 602 -5.99 11.25 -7.09
N ASP A 603 -6.89 10.73 -6.26
CA ASP A 603 -7.47 11.49 -5.14
C ASP A 603 -6.39 11.90 -4.12
N THR A 604 -5.45 10.99 -3.83
CA THR A 604 -4.33 11.23 -2.92
C THR A 604 -3.41 12.32 -3.45
N LEU A 605 -2.99 12.27 -4.72
CA LEU A 605 -2.13 13.31 -5.31
C LEU A 605 -2.79 14.69 -5.29
N VAL A 606 -4.09 14.79 -5.60
CA VAL A 606 -4.79 16.09 -5.56
C VAL A 606 -4.98 16.58 -4.12
N THR A 607 -5.26 15.67 -3.18
CA THR A 607 -5.36 16.03 -1.76
C THR A 607 -4.03 16.54 -1.23
N GLU A 608 -2.92 15.90 -1.59
CA GLU A 608 -1.59 16.33 -1.18
C GLU A 608 -1.14 17.61 -1.90
N ALA A 609 -1.51 17.81 -3.17
CA ALA A 609 -1.31 19.08 -3.84
C ALA A 609 -2.06 20.22 -3.12
N SER A 610 -3.28 19.97 -2.64
CA SER A 610 -4.04 20.94 -1.86
C SER A 610 -3.47 21.18 -0.45
N SER A 611 -2.90 20.14 0.18
CA SER A 611 -2.32 20.21 1.53
C SER A 611 -1.00 21.00 1.52
N ALA A 612 -0.13 20.70 0.55
CA ALA A 612 1.14 21.37 0.32
C ALA A 612 0.99 22.76 -0.33
N GLY A 613 -0.21 23.09 -0.82
CA GLY A 613 -0.47 24.31 -1.58
C GLY A 613 0.35 24.36 -2.87
N SER A 614 0.46 23.24 -3.56
CA SER A 614 1.18 23.11 -4.84
C SER A 614 0.38 23.73 -5.98
N ASP A 615 1.08 24.50 -6.82
CA ASP A 615 0.50 25.16 -7.99
C ASP A 615 0.54 24.25 -9.22
N LEU A 616 1.48 23.29 -9.25
CA LEU A 616 1.71 22.35 -10.34
C LEU A 616 1.90 20.92 -9.83
N ILE A 617 1.23 19.96 -10.47
CA ILE A 617 1.43 18.52 -10.29
C ILE A 617 2.17 17.97 -11.51
N LEU A 618 3.41 17.51 -11.34
CA LEU A 618 4.21 16.87 -12.38
C LEU A 618 4.05 15.35 -12.30
N VAL A 619 3.60 14.73 -13.39
CA VAL A 619 3.34 13.29 -13.48
C VAL A 619 4.13 12.68 -14.63
N PRO A 620 5.02 11.71 -14.39
CA PRO A 620 5.61 10.93 -15.48
C PRO A 620 4.58 9.97 -16.06
N TRP A 621 4.58 9.85 -17.39
CA TRP A 621 3.83 8.79 -18.07
C TRP A 621 4.49 7.44 -17.81
N SER A 622 3.67 6.41 -17.59
CA SER A 622 4.20 5.07 -17.31
C SER A 622 4.93 4.48 -18.51
N GLU A 623 6.18 4.04 -18.33
CA GLU A 623 6.90 3.26 -19.36
C GLU A 623 6.34 1.83 -19.52
N THR A 624 5.72 1.30 -18.47
CA THR A 624 5.19 -0.06 -18.41
C THR A 624 3.69 -0.13 -18.73
N GLY A 625 3.00 1.02 -18.65
CA GLY A 625 1.55 1.15 -18.78
C GLY A 625 0.78 0.75 -17.52
N THR A 626 1.42 0.11 -16.53
CA THR A 626 0.77 -0.34 -15.29
C THR A 626 0.92 0.70 -14.19
N LEU A 627 0.04 0.67 -13.18
CA LEU A 627 0.22 1.49 -11.96
C LEU A 627 1.17 0.82 -10.95
N SER A 628 1.34 -0.51 -11.02
CA SER A 628 2.24 -1.27 -10.16
C SER A 628 3.66 -1.32 -10.71
N GLU A 629 4.66 -1.02 -9.85
CA GLU A 629 6.09 -1.00 -10.19
C GLU A 629 6.76 -2.38 -10.09
N LEU A 630 6.19 -3.32 -9.32
CA LEU A 630 6.81 -4.63 -9.03
C LEU A 630 6.47 -5.72 -10.05
N GLN A 631 5.29 -5.68 -10.67
CA GLN A 631 4.85 -6.71 -11.61
C GLN A 631 5.58 -6.67 -12.97
N SER A 632 6.20 -5.55 -13.32
CA SER A 632 6.77 -5.31 -14.66
C SER A 632 8.15 -5.94 -14.89
N PHE A 633 8.90 -6.26 -13.82
CA PHE A 633 10.24 -6.86 -13.93
C PHE A 633 10.22 -8.37 -14.25
N PHE A 634 9.14 -9.07 -13.88
CA PHE A 634 9.06 -10.54 -13.98
C PHE A 634 7.99 -11.06 -14.96
N SER A 635 7.11 -10.20 -15.48
CA SER A 635 6.08 -10.61 -16.45
C SER A 635 6.64 -10.66 -17.88
N ALA A 636 6.64 -11.86 -18.47
CA ALA A 636 7.11 -12.13 -19.83
C ALA A 636 6.03 -11.95 -20.93
N ALA A 637 4.85 -11.41 -20.60
CA ALA A 637 3.79 -11.19 -21.59
C ALA A 637 4.16 -10.04 -22.55
N PRO A 638 3.86 -10.16 -23.85
CA PRO A 638 4.14 -9.10 -24.82
C PRO A 638 3.39 -7.83 -24.41
N ARG A 639 4.15 -6.77 -24.09
CA ARG A 639 3.64 -5.48 -23.64
C ARG A 639 2.73 -4.90 -24.73
N THR A 640 1.45 -4.72 -24.40
CA THR A 640 0.57 -3.79 -25.12
C THR A 640 1.18 -2.39 -25.06
N ASP A 641 0.88 -1.54 -26.04
CA ASP A 641 1.43 -0.19 -26.13
C ASP A 641 1.24 0.56 -24.79
N ALA A 642 2.33 1.03 -24.16
CA ALA A 642 2.28 1.65 -22.82
C ALA A 642 1.45 2.95 -22.78
N LEU A 643 1.25 3.58 -23.94
CA LEU A 643 0.38 4.75 -24.14
C LEU A 643 -1.11 4.38 -24.26
N GLU A 644 -1.43 3.12 -24.57
CA GLU A 644 -2.80 2.60 -24.78
C GLU A 644 -3.30 1.76 -23.60
N ASN A 645 -2.52 1.66 -22.51
CA ASN A 645 -2.93 0.87 -21.35
C ASN A 645 -4.07 1.56 -20.57
N ALA A 646 -5.21 0.88 -20.50
CA ALA A 646 -6.43 1.34 -19.84
C ALA A 646 -6.24 1.70 -18.35
N GLU A 647 -5.38 0.99 -17.63
CA GLU A 647 -5.15 1.25 -16.20
C GLU A 647 -4.56 2.65 -15.98
N PHE A 648 -3.47 2.97 -16.66
CA PHE A 648 -2.82 4.27 -16.51
C PHE A 648 -3.62 5.41 -17.15
N LEU A 649 -4.31 5.14 -18.27
CA LEU A 649 -5.22 6.12 -18.90
C LEU A 649 -6.35 6.52 -17.95
N SER A 650 -6.98 5.55 -17.28
CA SER A 650 -8.05 5.82 -16.31
C SER A 650 -7.56 6.67 -15.12
N PHE A 651 -6.34 6.40 -14.64
CA PHE A 651 -5.68 7.19 -13.60
C PHE A 651 -5.40 8.62 -14.05
N ALA A 652 -4.78 8.78 -15.23
CA ALA A 652 -4.42 10.09 -15.77
C ALA A 652 -5.67 10.94 -16.03
N ALA A 653 -6.72 10.37 -16.64
CA ALA A 653 -8.00 11.04 -16.86
C ALA A 653 -8.59 11.57 -15.55
N ARG A 654 -8.70 10.70 -14.55
CA ARG A 654 -9.26 11.04 -13.24
C ARG A 654 -8.42 12.09 -12.50
N LEU A 655 -7.09 12.01 -12.59
CA LEU A 655 -6.19 13.01 -12.01
C LEU A 655 -6.41 14.39 -12.65
N PHE A 656 -6.42 14.44 -13.98
CA PHE A 656 -6.62 15.69 -14.68
C PHE A 656 -7.97 16.34 -14.34
N ASP A 657 -9.04 15.55 -14.19
CA ASP A 657 -10.36 16.08 -13.86
C ASP A 657 -10.47 16.56 -12.41
N LEU A 658 -9.92 15.80 -11.46
CA LEU A 658 -9.89 16.18 -10.04
C LEU A 658 -9.02 17.41 -9.76
N ALA A 659 -7.92 17.57 -10.51
CA ALA A 659 -6.97 18.66 -10.30
C ALA A 659 -7.45 20.02 -10.81
N ARG A 660 -8.48 20.09 -11.69
CA ARG A 660 -8.95 21.33 -12.35
C ARG A 660 -9.10 22.52 -11.41
N SER A 661 -9.66 22.31 -10.21
CA SER A 661 -9.91 23.38 -9.23
C SER A 661 -8.74 23.64 -8.28
N THR A 662 -7.76 22.75 -8.24
CA THR A 662 -6.74 22.70 -7.18
C THR A 662 -5.40 23.23 -7.67
N ALA A 663 -4.86 22.63 -8.75
CA ALA A 663 -3.52 22.87 -9.27
C ALA A 663 -3.47 22.59 -10.79
N ALA A 664 -2.48 23.16 -11.48
CA ALA A 664 -2.17 22.77 -12.85
C ALA A 664 -1.57 21.35 -12.86
N VAL A 665 -1.70 20.63 -13.99
CA VAL A 665 -1.12 19.28 -14.15
C VAL A 665 -0.24 19.25 -15.39
N ALA A 666 0.99 18.76 -15.25
CA ALA A 666 1.89 18.49 -16.36
C ALA A 666 2.20 16.99 -16.42
N ALA A 667 1.75 16.32 -17.48
CA ALA A 667 2.09 14.93 -17.77
C ALA A 667 3.28 14.85 -18.73
N TYR A 668 4.38 14.22 -18.32
CA TYR A 668 5.60 14.10 -19.11
C TYR A 668 5.75 12.71 -19.71
N ILE A 669 5.82 12.61 -21.04
CA ILE A 669 6.00 11.39 -21.81
C ILE A 669 7.43 11.37 -22.37
N ASP A 670 8.21 10.36 -21.97
CA ASP A 670 9.61 10.27 -22.36
C ASP A 670 9.82 9.72 -23.78
N SER A 671 10.97 10.05 -24.38
CA SER A 671 11.36 9.61 -25.71
C SER A 671 11.50 8.09 -25.85
N THR A 672 11.72 7.37 -24.74
CA THR A 672 11.79 5.89 -24.69
C THR A 672 10.46 5.25 -25.12
N LEU A 673 9.33 5.89 -24.81
CA LEU A 673 7.98 5.40 -25.12
C LEU A 673 7.60 5.49 -26.60
N PHE A 674 8.30 6.35 -27.36
CA PHE A 674 8.07 6.51 -28.80
C PHE A 674 8.97 5.61 -29.65
N LYS A 675 9.99 4.97 -29.06
CA LYS A 675 10.85 4.01 -29.78
C LYS A 675 10.08 2.71 -29.98
N THR A 676 9.53 2.51 -31.18
CA THR A 676 9.09 1.18 -31.61
C THR A 676 10.30 0.27 -31.58
N ARG A 677 10.36 -0.66 -30.62
CA ARG A 677 11.45 -1.65 -30.56
C ARG A 677 11.36 -2.45 -31.86
N ALA A 678 12.25 -2.14 -32.81
CA ALA A 678 12.26 -2.77 -34.12
C ALA A 678 12.17 -4.29 -33.94
N ALA A 679 11.09 -4.86 -34.48
CA ALA A 679 10.98 -6.29 -34.63
C ALA A 679 12.25 -6.78 -35.35
N SER A 680 12.95 -7.73 -34.73
CA SER A 680 14.18 -8.35 -35.22
C SER A 680 15.35 -7.41 -35.54
N ALA A 681 16.27 -7.24 -34.58
CA ALA A 681 17.67 -7.16 -34.97
C ALA A 681 18.02 -8.47 -35.70
N PRO A 682 18.58 -8.45 -36.92
CA PRO A 682 18.96 -9.68 -37.60
C PRO A 682 20.00 -10.40 -36.75
N ARG A 683 19.77 -11.70 -36.52
CA ARG A 683 20.73 -12.60 -35.87
C ARG A 683 22.11 -12.37 -36.50
N GLY A 684 23.09 -12.08 -35.64
CA GLY A 684 24.39 -11.54 -36.01
C GLY A 684 25.07 -12.27 -37.17
N ALA A 685 25.63 -11.47 -38.09
CA ALA A 685 26.65 -11.96 -39.01
C ALA A 685 27.85 -12.51 -38.23
N PRO A 686 28.53 -13.56 -38.71
CA PRO A 686 29.69 -14.13 -38.03
C PRO A 686 30.81 -13.10 -37.96
N LEU A 687 31.27 -12.82 -36.74
CA LEU A 687 32.34 -11.88 -36.44
C LEU A 687 33.61 -12.28 -37.18
N THR A 688 33.95 -11.54 -38.23
CA THR A 688 35.24 -11.67 -38.92
C THR A 688 36.21 -10.71 -38.25
N ARG A 689 37.23 -11.25 -37.57
CA ARG A 689 38.23 -10.47 -36.84
C ARG A 689 39.18 -9.80 -37.83
N GLN A 690 38.88 -8.57 -38.24
CA GLN A 690 39.87 -7.72 -38.91
C GLN A 690 40.62 -6.91 -37.85
N ILE A 691 41.93 -7.15 -37.76
CA ILE A 691 42.87 -6.28 -37.05
C ILE A 691 43.21 -5.16 -38.02
N SER A 692 42.63 -3.99 -37.82
CA SER A 692 43.07 -2.76 -38.48
C SER A 692 43.85 -1.92 -37.47
N SER A 693 45.17 -1.96 -37.58
CA SER A 693 46.07 -0.98 -36.99
C SER A 693 45.90 0.35 -37.71
N LEU A 694 45.23 1.34 -37.08
CA LEU A 694 45.40 2.78 -37.32
C LEU A 694 44.33 3.57 -36.56
N SER A 695 44.73 4.22 -35.47
CA SER A 695 44.46 5.64 -35.17
C SER A 695 44.68 5.89 -33.68
N ALA A 696 45.69 6.70 -33.37
CA ALA A 696 45.99 7.19 -32.03
C ALA A 696 45.01 8.31 -31.65
N ASN A 697 44.62 8.34 -30.36
CA ASN A 697 43.86 9.37 -29.65
C ASN A 697 42.32 9.32 -29.72
N ALA A 698 41.73 8.32 -29.06
CA ALA A 698 40.52 8.44 -28.25
C ALA A 698 40.59 7.40 -27.12
N PRO A 699 40.19 7.68 -25.87
CA PRO A 699 40.13 6.64 -24.85
C PRO A 699 39.10 5.61 -25.32
N SER A 700 39.55 4.38 -25.52
CA SER A 700 38.72 3.26 -25.97
C SER A 700 37.61 3.01 -24.97
N GLU A 701 36.39 3.45 -25.29
CA GLU A 701 35.19 3.09 -24.55
C GLU A 701 35.04 1.56 -24.53
N PHE A 702 34.86 1.01 -23.32
CA PHE A 702 34.51 -0.39 -23.13
C PHE A 702 33.14 -0.66 -23.79
N HIS A 703 33.13 -1.39 -24.90
CA HIS A 703 31.91 -1.99 -25.46
C HIS A 703 31.54 -3.24 -24.66
N ASP A 704 30.97 -3.05 -23.48
CA ASP A 704 30.32 -4.12 -22.75
C ASP A 704 28.82 -4.13 -23.13
N PRO A 705 28.30 -5.16 -23.81
CA PRO A 705 26.90 -5.20 -24.28
C PRO A 705 25.87 -5.21 -23.13
N THR A 706 26.30 -5.46 -21.89
CA THR A 706 25.47 -5.37 -20.69
C THR A 706 25.50 -4.01 -20.00
N ALA A 707 26.38 -3.09 -20.43
CA ALA A 707 26.47 -1.76 -19.84
C ALA A 707 25.42 -0.82 -20.44
N VAL A 708 24.61 -0.21 -19.57
CA VAL A 708 23.74 0.90 -19.93
C VAL A 708 24.58 2.18 -19.96
N LYS A 709 24.76 2.77 -21.14
CA LYS A 709 25.46 4.05 -21.28
C LYS A 709 24.55 5.19 -20.83
N PHE A 710 24.93 5.85 -19.75
CA PHE A 710 24.37 7.15 -19.40
C PHE A 710 25.16 8.20 -20.18
N PHE A 711 24.52 8.88 -21.12
CA PHE A 711 25.16 9.97 -21.85
C PHE A 711 25.45 11.11 -20.86
N SER A 712 26.73 11.26 -20.48
CA SER A 712 27.21 12.46 -19.81
C SER A 712 26.97 13.64 -20.75
N ALA A 713 26.63 14.80 -20.19
CA ALA A 713 26.43 16.06 -20.89
C ALA A 713 27.75 16.63 -21.47
N GLU A 714 28.50 15.83 -22.23
CA GLU A 714 29.55 16.31 -23.14
C GLU A 714 28.98 16.65 -24.53
N THR A 715 27.66 16.57 -24.73
CA THR A 715 27.02 17.26 -25.85
C THR A 715 26.80 18.71 -25.44
N THR A 716 27.73 19.57 -25.85
CA THR A 716 27.72 21.05 -25.83
C THR A 716 26.51 21.67 -26.57
N THR A 717 25.48 20.89 -26.88
CA THR A 717 24.30 21.30 -27.66
C THR A 717 23.14 21.57 -26.73
N LYS A 718 22.67 22.83 -26.71
CA LYS A 718 21.45 23.24 -26.02
C LYS A 718 20.25 22.39 -26.46
N ARG A 719 19.39 22.03 -25.51
CA ARG A 719 18.13 21.32 -25.77
C ARG A 719 17.14 22.27 -26.42
N GLN A 720 16.39 21.79 -27.40
CA GLN A 720 15.33 22.60 -28.03
C GLN A 720 13.99 22.33 -27.33
N MET A 721 13.26 23.38 -26.97
CA MET A 721 11.90 23.28 -26.44
C MET A 721 10.95 23.96 -27.40
N LEU A 722 9.91 23.26 -27.87
CA LEU A 722 8.87 23.82 -28.74
C LEU A 722 7.55 23.86 -28.00
N VAL A 723 6.92 25.02 -27.95
CA VAL A 723 5.60 25.22 -27.32
C VAL A 723 4.60 25.62 -28.38
N LEU A 724 3.44 24.99 -28.39
CA LEU A 724 2.34 25.36 -29.27
C LEU A 724 1.37 26.30 -28.54
N TYR A 725 1.06 27.44 -29.15
CA TYR A 725 -0.02 28.32 -28.74
C TYR A 725 -1.16 28.31 -29.76
N ALA A 726 -2.28 27.67 -29.45
CA ALA A 726 -3.45 27.54 -30.33
C ALA A 726 -4.65 28.38 -29.85
N GLY A 727 -4.43 29.32 -28.92
CA GLY A 727 -5.43 30.27 -28.43
C GLY A 727 -6.29 29.76 -27.27
N GLN A 728 -5.95 28.64 -26.64
CA GLN A 728 -6.67 28.12 -25.47
C GLN A 728 -6.02 28.52 -24.13
N SER A 729 -6.78 28.43 -23.04
CA SER A 729 -6.30 28.78 -21.69
C SER A 729 -5.15 27.87 -21.22
N ASP A 730 -5.19 26.59 -21.60
CA ASP A 730 -4.16 25.61 -21.24
C ASP A 730 -2.84 25.90 -21.98
N ASP A 731 -2.91 26.43 -23.21
CA ASP A 731 -1.75 26.82 -24.01
C ASP A 731 -1.05 28.05 -23.42
N ALA A 732 -1.81 29.02 -22.91
CA ALA A 732 -1.24 30.21 -22.26
C ALA A 732 -0.41 29.83 -21.01
N TYR A 733 -0.90 28.88 -20.21
CA TYR A 733 -0.15 28.34 -19.08
C TYR A 733 1.07 27.52 -19.53
N ALA A 734 0.94 26.74 -20.61
CA ALA A 734 2.05 26.00 -21.20
C ALA A 734 3.20 26.93 -21.66
N VAL A 735 2.88 28.07 -22.27
CA VAL A 735 3.87 29.11 -22.65
C VAL A 735 4.56 29.69 -21.42
N ARG A 736 3.80 30.06 -20.37
CA ARG A 736 4.39 30.59 -19.12
C ARG A 736 5.31 29.58 -18.44
N LEU A 737 4.90 28.31 -18.37
CA LEU A 737 5.71 27.23 -17.81
C LEU A 737 7.00 27.01 -18.62
N ALA A 738 6.91 27.04 -19.94
CA ALA A 738 8.06 26.87 -20.81
C ALA A 738 9.04 28.05 -20.74
N LEU A 739 8.54 29.29 -20.58
CA LEU A 739 9.38 30.46 -20.32
C LEU A 739 10.13 30.33 -18.99
N GLN A 740 9.47 29.83 -17.94
CA GLN A 740 10.12 29.55 -16.65
C GLN A 740 11.22 28.48 -16.80
N LEU A 741 10.95 27.40 -17.56
CA LEU A 741 11.96 26.37 -17.83
C LEU A 741 13.14 26.91 -18.66
N ALA A 742 12.89 27.84 -19.58
CA ALA A 742 13.89 28.49 -20.42
C ALA A 742 14.77 29.50 -19.67
N GLU A 743 14.52 29.77 -18.38
CA GLU A 743 15.48 30.46 -17.51
C GLU A 743 16.81 29.69 -17.42
N SER A 744 16.77 28.36 -17.58
CA SER A 744 17.96 27.54 -17.69
C SER A 744 18.80 27.86 -18.93
N ASP A 745 20.13 27.89 -18.78
CA ASP A 745 21.04 28.22 -19.88
C ASP A 745 21.13 27.15 -20.98
N ASP A 746 20.64 25.95 -20.65
CA ASP A 746 20.70 24.76 -21.48
C ASP A 746 19.51 24.62 -22.45
N ILE A 747 18.51 25.52 -22.40
CA ILE A 747 17.30 25.45 -23.22
C ILE A 747 17.24 26.61 -24.24
N GLU A 748 16.92 26.25 -25.49
CA GLU A 748 16.53 27.16 -26.56
C GLU A 748 15.02 26.99 -26.81
N LEU A 749 14.24 28.05 -26.64
CA LEU A 749 12.78 28.00 -26.66
C LEU A 749 12.24 28.52 -27.99
N THR A 750 11.38 27.76 -28.65
CA THR A 750 10.63 28.20 -29.83
C THR A 750 9.14 28.16 -29.52
N VAL A 751 8.49 29.33 -29.56
CA VAL A 751 7.04 29.47 -29.38
C VAL A 751 6.40 29.51 -30.76
N VAL A 752 5.58 28.51 -31.06
CA VAL A 752 4.84 28.38 -32.32
C VAL A 752 3.44 28.95 -32.10
N ASP A 753 3.19 30.11 -32.69
CA ASP A 753 1.90 30.77 -32.64
C ASP A 753 1.02 30.31 -33.80
N ALA A 754 -0.08 29.63 -33.47
CA ALA A 754 -1.10 29.16 -34.40
C ALA A 754 -2.49 29.75 -34.08
N ALA A 755 -2.57 30.73 -33.17
CA ALA A 755 -3.82 31.33 -32.73
C ALA A 755 -4.29 32.43 -33.69
N SER A 756 -5.61 32.64 -33.75
CA SER A 756 -6.17 33.84 -34.39
C SER A 756 -6.06 35.04 -33.44
N ALA A 757 -5.69 36.20 -33.98
CA ALA A 757 -5.58 37.47 -33.25
C ALA A 757 -6.88 37.90 -32.54
N ASP A 758 -8.03 37.33 -32.91
CA ASP A 758 -9.35 37.61 -32.32
C ASP A 758 -9.68 36.78 -31.05
N SER A 759 -8.80 35.89 -30.58
CA SER A 759 -9.09 35.07 -29.40
C SER A 759 -8.96 35.86 -28.09
N PRO A 760 -9.88 35.72 -27.11
CA PRO A 760 -9.84 36.46 -25.85
C PRO A 760 -8.58 36.14 -25.02
N SER A 761 -7.99 34.96 -25.23
CA SER A 761 -6.75 34.50 -24.60
C SER A 761 -5.49 35.19 -25.15
N TYR A 762 -5.58 35.80 -26.34
CA TYR A 762 -4.43 36.37 -27.08
C TYR A 762 -3.85 37.61 -26.39
N ALA A 763 -4.69 38.39 -25.71
CA ALA A 763 -4.25 39.54 -24.92
C ALA A 763 -3.28 39.14 -23.79
N ASP A 764 -3.53 37.99 -23.16
CA ASP A 764 -2.68 37.44 -22.10
C ASP A 764 -1.33 36.95 -22.65
N PHE A 765 -1.35 36.39 -23.87
CA PHE A 765 -0.13 36.00 -24.59
C PHE A 765 0.70 37.21 -25.04
N GLY A 766 0.06 38.28 -25.51
CA GLY A 766 0.73 39.54 -25.84
C GLY A 766 1.44 40.16 -24.63
N ALA A 767 0.78 40.20 -23.48
CA ALA A 767 1.40 40.67 -22.23
C ALA A 767 2.61 39.83 -21.80
N VAL A 768 2.54 38.50 -21.97
CA VAL A 768 3.67 37.59 -21.70
C VAL A 768 4.82 37.83 -22.67
N LYS A 769 4.54 38.08 -23.95
CA LYS A 769 5.54 38.39 -24.98
C LYS A 769 6.27 39.71 -24.70
N ASP A 770 5.55 40.72 -24.22
CA ASP A 770 6.10 42.04 -23.90
C ASP A 770 6.87 42.07 -22.56
N GLY A 771 6.60 41.11 -21.66
CA GLY A 771 7.22 41.00 -20.32
C GLY A 771 8.50 40.18 -20.24
N ILE A 772 9.08 39.73 -21.36
CA ILE A 772 10.27 38.87 -21.38
C ILE A 772 11.53 39.68 -21.05
N ASP A 773 12.33 39.18 -20.10
CA ASP A 773 13.61 39.80 -19.72
C ASP A 773 14.61 39.80 -20.89
N ALA A 774 15.42 40.85 -21.01
CA ALA A 774 16.33 41.05 -22.13
C ALA A 774 17.38 39.94 -22.29
N ALA A 775 17.75 39.28 -21.18
CA ALA A 775 18.65 38.12 -21.19
C ALA A 775 18.00 36.85 -21.78
N LEU A 776 16.69 36.69 -21.57
CA LEU A 776 15.92 35.53 -22.03
C LEU A 776 15.47 35.70 -23.48
N ALA A 777 15.21 36.95 -23.92
CA ALA A 777 14.80 37.30 -25.28
C ALA A 777 15.78 36.81 -26.38
N ALA A 778 17.08 36.70 -26.07
CA ALA A 778 18.07 36.18 -27.02
C ALA A 778 17.94 34.66 -27.30
N ARG A 779 17.17 33.92 -26.50
CA ARG A 779 16.98 32.46 -26.60
C ARG A 779 15.54 32.04 -26.91
N VAL A 780 14.63 33.01 -27.03
CA VAL A 780 13.22 32.76 -27.33
C VAL A 780 12.93 33.18 -28.76
N HIS A 781 12.53 32.22 -29.59
CA HIS A 781 12.16 32.43 -30.98
C HIS A 781 10.64 32.30 -31.14
N PHE A 782 10.01 33.30 -31.76
CA PHE A 782 8.60 33.26 -32.10
C PHE A 782 8.43 32.90 -33.58
N VAL A 783 7.64 31.87 -33.88
CA VAL A 783 7.35 31.42 -35.23
C VAL A 783 5.84 31.43 -35.44
N GLU A 784 5.37 32.24 -36.39
CA GLU A 784 3.96 32.24 -36.79
C GLU A 784 3.68 31.10 -37.77
N MET A 785 2.63 30.32 -37.51
CA MET A 785 2.20 29.23 -38.38
C MET A 785 0.96 29.63 -39.18
N GLN A 786 1.09 29.69 -40.50
CA GLN A 786 -0.04 29.93 -41.41
C GLN A 786 -0.94 28.70 -41.47
N THR A 787 -1.87 28.55 -40.53
CA THR A 787 -2.90 27.50 -40.59
C THR A 787 -4.21 28.08 -41.13
N ALA A 788 -4.82 27.38 -42.10
CA ALA A 788 -6.14 27.73 -42.63
C ALA A 788 -7.20 27.57 -41.53
N HIS A 789 -8.18 28.46 -41.51
CA HIS A 789 -9.25 28.53 -40.51
C HIS A 789 -9.86 27.15 -40.18
N GLY A 790 -9.65 26.70 -38.94
CA GLY A 790 -10.23 25.47 -38.39
C GLY A 790 -9.16 24.52 -37.85
N GLY A 791 -8.99 24.51 -36.53
CA GLY A 791 -7.97 23.75 -35.78
C GLY A 791 -8.06 22.23 -35.97
N ASN A 792 -7.52 21.73 -37.08
CA ASN A 792 -7.31 20.30 -37.28
C ASN A 792 -6.02 19.87 -36.54
N ALA A 793 -6.18 19.05 -35.50
CA ALA A 793 -5.08 18.58 -34.65
C ALA A 793 -3.91 17.97 -35.43
N ASN A 794 -4.18 17.27 -36.54
CA ASN A 794 -3.15 16.66 -37.38
C ASN A 794 -2.30 17.69 -38.13
N LEU A 795 -2.89 18.80 -38.58
CA LEU A 795 -2.15 19.87 -39.26
C LEU A 795 -1.28 20.64 -38.28
N LEU A 796 -1.79 20.91 -37.08
CA LEU A 796 -1.02 21.51 -35.99
C LEU A 796 0.15 20.61 -35.58
N ALA A 797 -0.07 19.29 -35.51
CA ALA A 797 0.98 18.32 -35.21
C ALA A 797 2.08 18.32 -36.29
N SER A 798 1.73 18.12 -37.56
CA SER A 798 2.72 18.13 -38.65
C SER A 798 3.46 19.47 -38.76
N GLY A 799 2.76 20.59 -38.54
CA GLY A 799 3.36 21.91 -38.50
C GLY A 799 4.38 22.05 -37.35
N LEU A 800 4.01 21.63 -36.14
CA LEU A 800 4.88 21.71 -34.96
C LEU A 800 6.16 20.87 -35.14
N LEU A 801 6.05 19.69 -35.75
CA LEU A 801 7.22 18.86 -36.09
C LEU A 801 8.09 19.52 -37.16
N SER A 802 7.51 20.24 -38.12
CA SER A 802 8.26 20.95 -39.17
C SER A 802 9.01 22.19 -38.67
N ALA A 803 8.57 22.79 -37.54
CA ALA A 803 9.25 23.91 -36.90
C ALA A 803 10.56 23.53 -36.19
N ARG A 804 10.90 22.23 -36.17
CA ARG A 804 12.15 21.72 -35.59
C ARG A 804 13.34 22.09 -36.50
N ALA A 805 14.17 23.02 -36.02
CA ALA A 805 15.34 23.51 -36.75
C ALA A 805 16.47 22.47 -36.90
N ASP A 806 16.66 21.58 -35.92
CA ASP A 806 17.73 20.58 -35.91
C ASP A 806 17.20 19.21 -35.43
N THR A 807 17.16 18.23 -36.34
CA THR A 807 16.63 16.89 -36.06
C THR A 807 17.54 16.05 -35.15
N ALA A 808 18.79 16.47 -34.93
CA ALA A 808 19.74 15.74 -34.09
C ALA A 808 19.67 16.13 -32.60
N ARG A 809 19.15 17.32 -32.28
CA ARG A 809 19.06 17.82 -30.89
C ARG A 809 17.90 17.17 -30.14
N ALA A 810 18.07 16.96 -28.83
CA ALA A 810 16.96 16.54 -27.98
C ALA A 810 15.87 17.63 -27.95
N THR A 811 14.63 17.24 -28.22
CA THR A 811 13.50 18.17 -28.37
C THR A 811 12.38 17.84 -27.38
N ILE A 812 11.94 18.84 -26.61
CA ILE A 812 10.78 18.72 -25.70
C ILE A 812 9.63 19.52 -26.30
N PHE A 813 8.54 18.83 -26.65
CA PHE A 813 7.29 19.46 -27.08
C PHE A 813 6.41 19.76 -25.87
N VAL A 814 5.89 20.98 -25.74
CA VAL A 814 4.96 21.38 -24.68
C VAL A 814 3.63 21.78 -25.30
N ILE A 815 2.55 21.10 -24.91
CA ILE A 815 1.24 21.23 -25.54
C ILE A 815 0.14 21.33 -24.48
N GLY A 816 -0.81 22.24 -24.65
CA GLY A 816 -2.01 22.31 -23.82
C GLY A 816 -2.98 21.16 -24.10
N ARG A 817 -3.57 20.57 -23.04
CA ARG A 817 -4.45 19.40 -23.12
C ARG A 817 -5.72 19.59 -23.97
N SER A 818 -6.19 20.82 -24.19
CA SER A 818 -7.29 21.20 -25.10
C SER A 818 -8.28 20.08 -25.51
N VAL A 819 -9.25 19.80 -24.64
CA VAL A 819 -10.39 18.90 -24.97
C VAL A 819 -11.48 19.74 -25.65
N GLY A 820 -11.85 19.41 -26.89
CA GLY A 820 -12.85 20.16 -27.66
C GLY A 820 -14.18 20.31 -26.90
N ALA A 821 -14.83 21.47 -27.05
CA ALA A 821 -16.02 21.91 -26.31
C ALA A 821 -17.33 21.15 -26.63
N ALA A 822 -17.30 19.81 -26.72
CA ALA A 822 -18.44 19.00 -27.13
C ALA A 822 -18.70 17.81 -26.18
N VAL A 823 -18.74 18.03 -24.87
CA VAL A 823 -19.35 17.06 -23.95
C VAL A 823 -20.04 17.83 -22.81
N GLY A 824 -21.37 17.73 -22.74
CA GLY A 824 -22.15 18.35 -21.68
C GLY A 824 -22.01 17.57 -20.36
N PRO A 825 -22.32 18.18 -19.20
CA PRO A 825 -22.18 17.54 -17.88
C PRO A 825 -23.08 16.31 -17.67
N ARG A 826 -23.99 15.99 -18.60
CA ARG A 826 -24.85 14.80 -18.56
C ARG A 826 -24.25 13.55 -19.22
N ASP A 827 -23.21 13.68 -20.05
CA ASP A 827 -22.57 12.54 -20.71
C ASP A 827 -21.38 11.98 -19.91
N ILE A 828 -21.10 12.58 -18.74
CA ILE A 828 -19.98 12.22 -17.85
C ILE A 828 -20.36 11.07 -16.90
N GLU A 829 -21.66 10.85 -16.65
CA GLU A 829 -22.13 9.72 -15.82
C GLU A 829 -22.19 8.39 -16.58
N ASP A 830 -22.32 8.42 -17.92
CA ASP A 830 -22.39 7.22 -18.77
C ASP A 830 -21.03 6.81 -19.39
N ALA A 831 -19.97 7.63 -19.24
CA ALA A 831 -18.65 7.36 -19.79
C ALA A 831 -17.82 6.41 -18.91
N THR A 832 -18.30 5.19 -18.72
CA THR A 832 -17.41 4.09 -18.31
C THR A 832 -16.48 3.75 -19.48
N ALA A 833 -15.20 4.09 -19.33
CA ALA A 833 -14.07 3.61 -20.15
C ALA A 833 -14.15 3.92 -21.66
N SER A 834 -13.80 5.13 -22.07
CA SER A 834 -13.19 5.29 -23.40
C SER A 834 -11.68 5.02 -23.28
N ASP A 835 -11.22 3.87 -23.75
CA ASP A 835 -9.81 3.48 -23.86
C ASP A 835 -9.00 4.35 -24.87
N ASP A 836 -9.54 5.51 -25.28
CA ASP A 836 -8.93 6.35 -26.29
C ASP A 836 -7.97 7.39 -25.66
N PRO A 837 -6.65 7.31 -25.95
CA PRO A 837 -5.67 8.28 -25.47
C PRO A 837 -5.97 9.73 -25.90
N ALA A 838 -6.74 9.94 -26.98
CA ALA A 838 -7.14 11.28 -27.43
C ALA A 838 -8.03 12.00 -26.41
N HIS A 839 -8.87 11.28 -25.66
CA HIS A 839 -9.73 11.86 -24.63
C HIS A 839 -8.93 12.26 -23.38
N VAL A 840 -7.85 11.53 -23.09
CA VAL A 840 -7.00 11.77 -21.92
C VAL A 840 -5.96 12.85 -22.18
N LEU A 841 -5.21 12.77 -23.28
CA LEU A 841 -4.12 13.71 -23.59
C LEU A 841 -4.58 14.97 -24.33
N GLY A 842 -5.74 14.92 -24.99
CA GLY A 842 -6.19 15.95 -25.91
C GLY A 842 -5.96 15.59 -27.37
N ALA A 843 -6.76 16.17 -28.26
CA ALA A 843 -6.71 15.87 -29.69
C ALA A 843 -5.35 16.23 -30.31
N VAL A 844 -4.78 17.39 -29.94
CA VAL A 844 -3.50 17.87 -30.48
C VAL A 844 -2.32 17.05 -29.97
N ALA A 845 -2.28 16.75 -28.66
CA ALA A 845 -1.21 15.95 -28.08
C ALA A 845 -1.24 14.49 -28.58
N SER A 846 -2.42 13.92 -28.79
CA SER A 846 -2.58 12.60 -29.40
C SER A 846 -2.14 12.59 -30.87
N ALA A 847 -2.48 13.62 -31.65
CA ALA A 847 -2.00 13.77 -33.03
C ALA A 847 -0.47 13.91 -33.11
N VAL A 848 0.16 14.69 -32.22
CA VAL A 848 1.62 14.81 -32.13
C VAL A 848 2.26 13.48 -31.76
N THR A 849 1.68 12.74 -30.83
CA THR A 849 2.14 11.40 -30.44
C THR A 849 2.10 10.43 -31.61
N ALA A 850 1.00 10.41 -32.37
CA ALA A 850 0.84 9.58 -33.56
C ALA A 850 1.85 9.96 -34.66
N GLU A 851 2.06 11.26 -34.88
CA GLU A 851 2.98 11.74 -35.92
C GLU A 851 4.45 11.47 -35.54
N ILE A 852 4.85 11.63 -34.27
CA ILE A 852 6.18 11.24 -33.76
C ILE A 852 6.46 9.75 -34.01
N ARG A 853 5.48 8.88 -33.74
CA ARG A 853 5.58 7.43 -33.99
C ARG A 853 5.71 7.13 -35.49
N LYS A 854 4.90 7.77 -36.32
CA LYS A 854 4.88 7.58 -37.77
C LYS A 854 6.17 8.06 -38.45
N THR A 855 6.71 9.18 -38.01
CA THR A 855 7.94 9.79 -38.57
C THR A 855 9.22 9.29 -37.90
N ALA A 856 9.10 8.42 -36.89
CA ALA A 856 10.21 7.83 -36.14
C ALA A 856 11.21 8.87 -35.61
N VAL A 857 10.69 9.97 -35.06
CA VAL A 857 11.52 11.07 -34.58
C VAL A 857 12.32 10.63 -33.36
N VAL A 858 13.65 10.65 -33.50
CA VAL A 858 14.57 10.28 -32.42
C VAL A 858 14.75 11.45 -31.44
N ASN A 859 14.77 11.14 -30.15
CA ASN A 859 14.96 12.08 -29.02
C ASN A 859 13.89 13.17 -28.89
N ALA A 860 12.62 12.84 -29.16
CA ALA A 860 11.47 13.69 -28.88
C ALA A 860 10.76 13.26 -27.59
N SER A 861 10.57 14.19 -26.67
CA SER A 861 9.74 14.00 -25.46
C SER A 861 8.54 14.96 -25.51
N LEU A 862 7.43 14.60 -24.87
CA LEU A 862 6.18 15.37 -24.91
C LEU A 862 5.71 15.70 -23.49
N MET A 863 5.39 16.96 -23.24
CA MET A 863 4.82 17.44 -21.99
C MET A 863 3.42 18.01 -22.25
N VAL A 864 2.40 17.36 -21.72
CA VAL A 864 1.00 17.77 -21.84
C VAL A 864 0.59 18.53 -20.59
N VAL A 865 0.11 19.75 -20.75
CA VAL A 865 -0.15 20.68 -19.65
C VAL A 865 -1.63 21.04 -19.58
N GLN A 866 -2.19 21.07 -18.37
CA GLN A 866 -3.54 21.53 -18.09
C GLN A 866 -3.49 22.65 -17.04
N ALA A 867 -4.11 23.79 -17.33
CA ALA A 867 -4.15 24.91 -16.41
C ALA A 867 -5.19 24.70 -15.30
N LYS A 868 -4.95 25.35 -14.16
CA LYS A 868 -5.94 25.48 -13.07
C LYS A 868 -7.10 26.37 -13.55
N ARG A 869 -8.34 25.96 -13.33
CA ARG A 869 -9.55 26.74 -13.62
C ARG A 869 -10.25 27.10 -12.31
N GLN A 870 -10.69 28.36 -12.19
CA GLN A 870 -11.56 28.75 -11.08
C GLN A 870 -12.92 28.06 -11.23
N ALA A 871 -13.47 27.53 -10.13
CA ALA A 871 -14.78 26.89 -10.14
C ALA A 871 -15.85 27.91 -10.57
N GLU A 872 -16.61 27.60 -11.63
CA GLU A 872 -17.64 28.48 -12.23
C GLU A 872 -18.82 28.83 -11.29
N GLY A 873 -18.80 28.43 -10.01
CA GLY A 873 -19.86 28.71 -9.04
C GLY A 873 -19.79 30.09 -8.35
N THR A 874 -18.62 30.73 -8.29
CA THR A 874 -18.46 31.94 -7.44
C THR A 874 -18.59 33.26 -8.21
N VAL A 875 -18.33 33.26 -9.52
CA VAL A 875 -18.41 34.48 -10.36
C VAL A 875 -19.87 34.87 -10.63
N ALA A 876 -20.78 33.89 -10.76
CA ALA A 876 -22.20 34.16 -10.91
C ALA A 876 -22.81 34.79 -9.64
N GLN A 877 -22.36 34.39 -8.45
CA GLN A 877 -22.76 35.03 -7.19
C GLN A 877 -22.14 36.43 -7.02
N ARG A 878 -20.86 36.62 -7.39
CA ARG A 878 -20.19 37.94 -7.34
C ARG A 878 -20.79 38.96 -8.30
N LYS A 879 -21.20 38.54 -9.51
CA LYS A 879 -21.96 39.39 -10.44
C LYS A 879 -23.37 39.67 -9.93
N SER A 880 -24.09 38.66 -9.41
CA SER A 880 -25.44 38.90 -8.88
C SER A 880 -25.46 39.82 -7.64
N SER A 881 -24.41 39.79 -6.80
CA SER A 881 -24.31 40.66 -5.62
C SER A 881 -23.85 42.08 -5.96
N MET A 882 -23.07 42.27 -7.04
CA MET A 882 -22.71 43.61 -7.52
C MET A 882 -23.87 44.27 -8.29
N ASP A 883 -24.62 43.50 -9.09
CA ASP A 883 -25.79 44.02 -9.80
C ASP A 883 -26.97 44.33 -8.85
N SER A 884 -27.08 43.62 -7.71
CA SER A 884 -28.06 43.95 -6.67
C SER A 884 -27.69 45.19 -5.86
N HIS A 885 -26.40 45.55 -5.77
CA HIS A 885 -25.95 46.77 -5.08
C HIS A 885 -25.99 48.01 -5.99
N ALA A 886 -25.75 47.86 -7.29
CA ALA A 886 -25.86 48.98 -8.25
C ALA A 886 -27.31 49.38 -8.58
N SER A 887 -28.30 48.55 -8.20
CA SER A 887 -29.73 48.85 -8.38
C SER A 887 -30.38 49.48 -7.13
N ALA A 888 -29.59 49.77 -6.09
CA ALA A 888 -30.07 50.29 -4.80
C ALA A 888 -29.33 51.57 -4.34
N GLU A 889 -28.59 52.24 -5.23
CA GLU A 889 -28.12 53.63 -5.04
C GLU A 889 -28.94 54.63 -5.85
#